data_AF-A3IRT7-F1
#
_entry.id   AF-A3IRT7-F1
#
_cell.length_a   1.000
_cell.length_b   1.000
_cell.length_c   1.000
_cell.angle_alpha   90.00
_cell.angle_beta   90.00
_cell.angle_gamma   90.00
#
_symmetry.space_group_name_H-M   'P 1'
#
loop_
_entity.id
_entity.type
_entity.pdbx_description
1 polymer ?
#
loop_
_entity_poly.entity_id
_entity_poly.type
_entity_poly.pdbx_seq_one_letter_code
_entity_poly.pdbx_strand_id
1 'polypeptide(L)'
;MTMGIAIYNELELFLTKKANNQPALIYFTGHGFTICDRLGREKGFLATSNCKVTVKDNQIIKQDNALPLEDLNYLIEQANLSELVLLLDACHSGNFIETHLIQKSLQMFEYRKNYYLITASRFFETAKTIKKEDHSVFSCAVIEGLSESNKDETGKISCDRLFDFVNTKIGGKLQTPMRMGIGGSITLVKHPLSNSEAIPEIEPIRDNNGEIVCPYQGLNVFTAKEKVFFFGRQRLTENIKQKLENFGVIPIIGASGSGKSSVVYAGVMAWLEVDNQEWCILPTIKPGIEPLSELRRVFKDYVSLDEVELKEIIEDEEREMSNIIEFLPNSKKCFLFIDQFEEIFTICRSEDDRRRFIELITDFRNKNEQNIVIAIAMRADFLDRCLQYQSLCEIIQHQAIYMPPLEGKDRQDIIIKPAERQGYRIESDLLLQLLSDVGRKQGFLPLLEFALLLLWEKRDEDNKVLTLDAYKKLGEERSPLTPLNQRKNDVSKTGLTKALNIYAEKVYNYQDFNRDNPQKERTEIEKELIKLIFLRLIRTNNQEQDTRQRQPKEILLNIANEDEEKQKILEKLIYGKQGLVNARLLVTGSDISSKNIHSVWVDLVHEALIEGWQRFKRWREEDRDLLRLSERLEDQRQQWLKNPIDENLMMGGLLMQVRQQWEKLQPYLLYPTEAAEFYRESDEYEQEQREKREELEIKLQKMSRLTYLDGLTETYNRRFFQQELQKQYQLTKENSSLLCLILADIDYFKHYNDTYGHLQGDECLKRVAKTLKYIMNSYQDSSVCRFGGEEFTIILPNTSSSESEKIGEKILKAVHQLKIPHKNSPIKPYVTLSLGIATVNSNQLLESFSMQDLIMEADNALYQAKQQGQGC
;
A
#
# COMPACT_ATOMS: atom_id res chain seq x y z
N MET A 1 1.85 43.75 -52.70
CA MET A 1 1.75 43.08 -51.39
C MET A 1 2.92 43.55 -50.55
N THR A 2 2.68 43.99 -49.32
CA THR A 2 3.75 44.33 -48.38
C THR A 2 4.54 43.06 -48.02
N MET A 3 5.88 43.13 -47.98
CA MET A 3 6.78 41.98 -47.76
C MET A 3 6.44 41.16 -46.50
N GLY A 4 5.83 41.77 -45.47
CA GLY A 4 5.39 41.06 -44.26
C GLY A 4 4.32 39.99 -44.52
N ILE A 5 3.39 40.22 -45.45
CA ILE A 5 2.37 39.23 -45.85
C ILE A 5 3.01 38.10 -46.66
N ALA A 6 4.05 38.41 -47.45
CA ALA A 6 4.76 37.41 -48.24
C ALA A 6 5.55 36.43 -47.35
N ILE A 7 6.26 36.93 -46.33
CA ILE A 7 6.99 36.09 -45.36
C ILE A 7 6.03 35.21 -44.57
N TYR A 8 4.89 35.75 -44.13
CA TYR A 8 3.87 34.97 -43.43
C TYR A 8 3.34 33.81 -44.29
N ASN A 9 2.96 34.08 -45.54
CA ASN A 9 2.45 33.08 -46.47
C ASN A 9 3.51 32.02 -46.83
N GLU A 10 4.79 32.40 -46.96
CA GLU A 10 5.88 31.46 -47.19
C GLU A 10 6.14 30.56 -45.98
N LEU A 11 6.08 31.14 -44.77
CA LEU A 11 6.27 30.40 -43.53
C LEU A 11 5.10 29.43 -43.27
N GLU A 12 3.87 29.85 -43.53
CA GLU A 12 2.69 28.99 -43.52
C GLU A 12 2.84 27.84 -44.53
N LEU A 13 3.21 28.14 -45.78
CA LEU A 13 3.41 27.12 -46.82
C LEU A 13 4.52 26.13 -46.43
N PHE A 14 5.60 26.61 -45.83
CA PHE A 14 6.70 25.77 -45.36
C PHE A 14 6.23 24.83 -44.24
N LEU A 15 5.64 25.37 -43.17
CA LEU A 15 5.28 24.60 -41.98
C LEU A 15 4.12 23.63 -42.24
N THR A 16 3.11 24.04 -42.99
CA THR A 16 1.89 23.23 -43.20
C THR A 16 2.01 22.24 -44.35
N LYS A 17 2.77 22.57 -45.41
CA LYS A 17 2.87 21.70 -46.60
C LYS A 17 4.24 21.07 -46.77
N LYS A 18 5.33 21.84 -46.74
CA LYS A 18 6.67 21.31 -47.05
C LYS A 18 7.25 20.47 -45.92
N ALA A 19 7.04 20.87 -44.67
CA ALA A 19 7.59 20.22 -43.48
C ALA A 19 6.61 19.24 -42.80
N ASN A 20 5.49 18.89 -43.45
CA ASN A 20 4.52 17.97 -42.87
C ASN A 20 5.14 16.59 -42.61
N ASN A 21 5.06 16.11 -41.37
CA ASN A 21 5.73 14.92 -40.82
C ASN A 21 7.26 14.92 -40.97
N GLN A 22 7.89 16.08 -41.15
CA GLN A 22 9.34 16.23 -41.25
C GLN A 22 9.90 17.15 -40.15
N PRO A 23 11.21 17.07 -39.85
CA PRO A 23 11.86 18.03 -38.97
C PRO A 23 11.95 19.40 -39.66
N ALA A 24 11.75 20.47 -38.89
CA ALA A 24 11.89 21.84 -39.36
C ALA A 24 12.98 22.57 -38.56
N LEU A 25 13.83 23.34 -39.24
CA LEU A 25 14.76 24.28 -38.63
C LEU A 25 14.38 25.69 -39.07
N ILE A 26 14.10 26.55 -38.11
CA ILE A 26 13.85 27.98 -38.34
C ILE A 26 15.00 28.75 -37.72
N TYR A 27 15.78 29.44 -38.56
CA TYR A 27 16.84 30.35 -38.13
C TYR A 27 16.41 31.79 -38.42
N PHE A 28 16.15 32.57 -37.37
CA PHE A 28 15.85 33.99 -37.50
C PHE A 28 17.05 34.82 -37.08
N THR A 29 17.45 35.78 -37.93
CA THR A 29 18.47 36.77 -37.62
C THR A 29 17.92 38.17 -37.88
N GLY A 30 18.05 39.08 -36.92
CA GLY A 30 17.50 40.43 -37.03
C GLY A 30 17.20 41.08 -35.68
N HIS A 31 16.14 41.90 -35.62
CA HIS A 31 15.73 42.58 -34.39
C HIS A 31 14.44 42.00 -33.84
N GLY A 32 14.41 41.73 -32.53
CA GLY A 32 13.20 41.44 -31.77
C GLY A 32 12.80 42.66 -30.95
N PHE A 33 11.51 42.92 -30.79
CA PHE A 33 11.01 44.00 -29.95
C PHE A 33 9.63 43.67 -29.38
N THR A 34 9.21 44.42 -28.36
CA THR A 34 7.89 44.28 -27.73
C THR A 34 7.06 45.54 -27.89
N ILE A 35 5.73 45.38 -27.92
CA ILE A 35 4.75 46.47 -27.87
C ILE A 35 3.72 46.13 -26.80
N CYS A 36 3.49 47.06 -25.86
CA CYS A 36 2.41 46.94 -24.89
C CYS A 36 1.08 47.39 -25.50
N ASP A 37 0.05 46.57 -25.37
CA ASP A 37 -1.31 46.93 -25.75
C ASP A 37 -1.96 47.90 -24.74
N ARG A 38 -3.17 48.37 -25.06
CA ARG A 38 -3.93 49.31 -24.20
C ARG A 38 -4.32 48.73 -22.84
N LEU A 39 -4.21 47.41 -22.66
CA LEU A 39 -4.51 46.69 -21.42
C LEU A 39 -3.22 46.36 -20.62
N GLY A 40 -2.07 46.87 -21.06
CA GLY A 40 -0.78 46.62 -20.43
C GLY A 40 -0.20 45.23 -20.72
N ARG A 41 -0.73 44.50 -21.71
CA ARG A 41 -0.17 43.21 -22.12
C ARG A 41 0.95 43.43 -23.12
N GLU A 42 2.10 42.86 -22.83
CA GLU A 42 3.25 42.92 -23.72
C GLU A 42 3.10 41.89 -24.85
N LYS A 43 3.36 42.29 -26.09
CA LYS A 43 3.37 41.41 -27.27
C LYS A 43 4.72 41.47 -27.97
N GLY A 44 5.29 40.31 -28.31
CA GLY A 44 6.58 40.20 -28.98
C GLY A 44 6.47 40.12 -30.51
N PHE A 45 7.42 40.76 -31.20
CA PHE A 45 7.50 40.83 -32.65
C PHE A 45 8.94 40.60 -33.14
N LEU A 46 9.06 39.94 -34.30
CA LEU A 46 10.31 39.77 -35.06
C LEU A 46 10.31 40.73 -36.26
N ALA A 47 11.28 41.63 -36.32
CA ALA A 47 11.39 42.61 -37.39
C ALA A 47 11.81 41.95 -38.71
N THR A 48 11.02 42.14 -39.76
CA THR A 48 11.41 41.79 -41.13
C THR A 48 12.28 42.90 -41.73
N SER A 49 12.92 42.64 -42.87
CA SER A 49 13.80 43.59 -43.57
C SER A 49 13.12 44.91 -43.97
N ASN A 50 11.79 44.94 -44.08
CA ASN A 50 11.02 46.13 -44.42
C ASN A 50 10.14 46.62 -43.26
N CYS A 51 10.41 46.16 -42.03
CA CYS A 51 9.69 46.56 -40.83
C CYS A 51 9.84 48.06 -40.58
N LYS A 52 8.73 48.74 -40.28
CA LYS A 52 8.70 50.13 -39.83
C LYS A 52 8.12 50.20 -38.43
N VAL A 53 8.79 50.88 -37.52
CA VAL A 53 8.34 51.08 -36.14
C VAL A 53 8.08 52.56 -35.88
N THR A 54 7.04 52.85 -35.10
CA THR A 54 6.77 54.19 -34.57
C THR A 54 7.16 54.22 -33.10
N VAL A 55 8.06 55.12 -32.73
CA VAL A 55 8.59 55.25 -31.37
C VAL A 55 8.01 56.51 -30.72
N LYS A 56 7.54 56.39 -29.48
CA LYS A 56 7.12 57.52 -28.63
C LYS A 56 7.69 57.32 -27.23
N ASP A 57 8.28 58.35 -26.64
CA ASP A 57 8.88 58.31 -25.30
C ASP A 57 9.88 57.14 -25.12
N ASN A 58 10.69 56.91 -26.15
CA ASN A 58 11.68 55.83 -26.22
C ASN A 58 11.10 54.39 -26.21
N GLN A 59 9.78 54.23 -26.40
CA GLN A 59 9.10 52.95 -26.52
C GLN A 59 8.44 52.77 -27.90
N ILE A 60 8.46 51.56 -28.44
CA ILE A 60 7.80 51.23 -29.71
C ILE A 60 6.30 51.07 -29.45
N ILE A 61 5.48 51.92 -30.08
CA ILE A 61 4.01 51.94 -29.89
C ILE A 61 3.23 51.38 -31.07
N LYS A 62 3.87 51.26 -32.24
CA LYS A 62 3.27 50.70 -33.45
C LYS A 62 4.33 50.08 -34.34
N GLN A 63 3.98 48.99 -35.01
CA GLN A 63 4.79 48.37 -36.07
C GLN A 63 3.96 48.17 -37.33
N ASP A 64 4.63 48.24 -38.48
CA ASP A 64 4.13 47.77 -39.78
C ASP A 64 5.14 46.77 -40.37
N ASN A 65 4.65 45.60 -40.80
CA ASN A 65 5.41 44.49 -41.43
C ASN A 65 6.35 43.67 -40.53
N ALA A 66 6.21 43.68 -39.21
CA ALA A 66 6.87 42.70 -38.34
C ALA A 66 6.06 41.39 -38.26
N LEU A 67 6.73 40.28 -37.96
CA LEU A 67 6.10 38.99 -37.69
C LEU A 67 5.75 38.88 -36.20
N PRO A 68 4.46 38.81 -35.82
CA PRO A 68 4.06 38.62 -34.43
C PRO A 68 4.43 37.21 -33.95
N LEU A 69 4.95 37.09 -32.72
CA LEU A 69 5.25 35.77 -32.15
C LEU A 69 4.00 34.91 -31.94
N GLU A 70 2.86 35.54 -31.63
CA GLU A 70 1.55 34.87 -31.52
C GLU A 70 1.14 34.20 -32.84
N ASP A 71 1.38 34.88 -33.97
CA ASP A 71 1.01 34.36 -35.29
C ASP A 71 1.95 33.23 -35.73
N LEU A 72 3.25 33.34 -35.42
CA LEU A 72 4.23 32.26 -35.62
C LEU A 72 3.81 31.00 -34.85
N ASN A 73 3.33 31.17 -33.62
CA ASN A 73 2.84 30.06 -32.82
C ASN A 73 1.60 29.41 -33.42
N TYR A 74 0.64 30.22 -33.84
CA TYR A 74 -0.55 29.71 -34.48
C TYR A 74 -0.19 28.84 -35.69
N LEU A 75 0.77 29.28 -36.52
CA LEU A 75 1.26 28.48 -37.64
C LEU A 75 1.95 27.18 -37.21
N ILE A 76 2.78 27.22 -36.17
CA ILE A 76 3.42 26.02 -35.61
C ILE A 76 2.39 25.05 -35.03
N GLU A 77 1.33 25.55 -34.39
CA GLU A 77 0.24 24.74 -33.83
C GLU A 77 -0.57 24.00 -34.91
N GLN A 78 -0.82 24.66 -36.04
CA GLN A 78 -1.47 24.03 -37.19
C GLN A 78 -0.54 23.07 -37.95
N ALA A 79 0.78 23.16 -37.74
CA ALA A 79 1.76 22.34 -38.42
C ALA A 79 1.91 20.97 -37.75
N ASN A 80 1.96 19.92 -38.57
CA ASN A 80 2.20 18.57 -38.11
C ASN A 80 3.67 18.20 -38.33
N LEU A 81 4.56 18.67 -37.44
CA LEU A 81 6.02 18.47 -37.54
C LEU A 81 6.49 17.28 -36.68
N SER A 82 7.52 16.56 -37.13
CA SER A 82 8.16 15.50 -36.32
C SER A 82 9.13 16.07 -35.27
N GLU A 83 9.84 17.15 -35.63
CA GLU A 83 10.76 17.90 -34.78
C GLU A 83 10.78 19.39 -35.20
N LEU A 84 11.06 20.31 -34.28
CA LEU A 84 11.30 21.72 -34.61
C LEU A 84 12.49 22.26 -33.82
N VAL A 85 13.43 22.86 -34.55
CA VAL A 85 14.51 23.66 -33.95
C VAL A 85 14.30 25.11 -34.33
N LEU A 86 14.22 25.99 -33.34
CA LEU A 86 14.10 27.43 -33.51
C LEU A 86 15.36 28.10 -32.95
N LEU A 87 16.03 28.89 -33.77
CA LEU A 87 17.23 29.62 -33.40
C LEU A 87 16.94 31.12 -33.62
N LEU A 88 17.00 31.90 -32.55
CA LEU A 88 16.70 33.33 -32.56
C LEU A 88 17.95 34.16 -32.29
N ASP A 89 18.55 34.64 -33.37
CA ASP A 89 19.66 35.58 -33.37
C ASP A 89 19.15 37.03 -33.42
N ALA A 90 18.62 37.49 -32.30
CA ALA A 90 18.08 38.84 -32.18
C ALA A 90 18.42 39.49 -30.83
N CYS A 91 18.59 40.82 -30.85
CA CYS A 91 18.76 41.61 -29.63
C CYS A 91 17.57 41.40 -28.68
N HIS A 92 17.85 41.23 -27.38
CA HIS A 92 16.82 41.01 -26.35
C HIS A 92 15.94 39.77 -26.58
N SER A 93 16.37 38.81 -27.41
CA SER A 93 15.63 37.56 -27.67
C SER A 93 15.38 36.72 -26.40
N GLY A 94 16.27 36.78 -25.40
CA GLY A 94 16.06 36.16 -24.09
C GLY A 94 14.91 36.76 -23.28
N ASN A 95 14.54 38.03 -23.54
CA ASN A 95 13.37 38.66 -22.90
C ASN A 95 12.09 37.88 -23.20
N PHE A 96 11.99 37.26 -24.38
CA PHE A 96 10.84 36.47 -24.74
C PHE A 96 10.71 35.17 -23.91
N ILE A 97 11.84 34.60 -23.46
CA ILE A 97 11.87 33.40 -22.60
C ILE A 97 11.55 33.79 -21.15
N GLU A 98 12.23 34.81 -20.60
CA GLU A 98 12.15 35.17 -19.19
C GLU A 98 10.83 35.83 -18.77
N THR A 99 10.15 36.56 -19.67
CA THR A 99 8.82 37.16 -19.40
C THR A 99 7.66 36.19 -19.61
N HIS A 100 7.96 34.92 -19.85
CA HIS A 100 6.98 33.90 -20.25
C HIS A 100 6.20 34.26 -21.52
N LEU A 101 6.66 35.22 -22.34
CA LEU A 101 6.00 35.57 -23.60
C LEU A 101 5.99 34.38 -24.56
N ILE A 102 7.11 33.66 -24.67
CA ILE A 102 7.21 32.43 -25.43
C ILE A 102 6.50 31.25 -24.74
N GLN A 103 6.38 31.19 -23.41
CA GLN A 103 5.56 30.12 -22.78
C GLN A 103 4.06 30.35 -22.99
N LYS A 104 3.59 31.60 -22.87
CA LYS A 104 2.20 31.98 -23.13
C LYS A 104 1.84 31.90 -24.62
N SER A 105 2.80 32.26 -25.48
CA SER A 105 2.60 32.35 -26.92
C SER A 105 3.23 31.19 -27.68
N LEU A 106 3.89 30.19 -27.10
CA LEU A 106 4.40 28.97 -27.74
C LEU A 106 4.18 27.78 -26.80
N GLN A 107 2.95 27.60 -26.32
CA GLN A 107 2.53 26.55 -25.37
C GLN A 107 2.98 25.14 -25.81
N MET A 108 3.21 24.90 -27.10
CA MET A 108 3.72 23.61 -27.60
C MET A 108 5.08 23.20 -27.04
N PHE A 109 5.94 24.14 -26.62
CA PHE A 109 7.21 23.82 -25.95
C PHE A 109 7.01 23.28 -24.51
N GLU A 110 5.81 23.43 -23.94
CA GLU A 110 5.43 22.82 -22.65
C GLU A 110 4.81 21.42 -22.83
N TYR A 111 4.15 21.15 -23.98
CA TYR A 111 3.31 19.94 -24.16
C TYR A 111 3.78 18.95 -25.25
N ARG A 112 4.70 19.31 -26.16
CA ARG A 112 5.25 18.41 -27.20
C ARG A 112 6.79 18.25 -27.08
N LYS A 113 7.27 17.02 -27.25
CA LYS A 113 8.56 16.54 -26.71
C LYS A 113 9.79 16.61 -27.64
N ASN A 114 9.65 17.11 -28.87
CA ASN A 114 10.75 17.19 -29.86
C ASN A 114 10.91 18.62 -30.42
N TYR A 115 10.96 19.62 -29.53
CA TYR A 115 11.09 21.03 -29.88
C TYR A 115 12.28 21.64 -29.12
N TYR A 116 13.14 22.41 -29.80
CA TYR A 116 14.34 23.02 -29.20
C TYR A 116 14.47 24.49 -29.62
N LEU A 117 14.64 25.39 -28.66
CA LEU A 117 14.82 26.83 -28.89
C LEU A 117 16.20 27.27 -28.35
N ILE A 118 16.96 28.01 -29.16
CA ILE A 118 18.17 28.72 -28.72
C ILE A 118 18.02 30.21 -29.05
N THR A 119 18.37 31.08 -28.11
CA THR A 119 18.37 32.53 -28.26
C THR A 119 19.79 33.07 -28.07
N ALA A 120 20.11 34.17 -28.75
CA ALA A 120 21.47 34.70 -28.80
C ALA A 120 21.95 35.41 -27.52
N SER A 121 21.04 35.91 -26.68
CA SER A 121 21.37 36.79 -25.53
C SER A 121 20.27 36.77 -24.45
N ARG A 122 20.63 37.06 -23.20
CA ARG A 122 19.69 37.31 -22.07
C ARG A 122 18.85 38.56 -22.28
N PHE A 123 17.79 38.74 -21.48
CA PHE A 123 16.86 39.86 -21.65
C PHE A 123 17.51 41.26 -21.52
N PHE A 124 18.47 41.41 -20.61
CA PHE A 124 19.18 42.68 -20.35
C PHE A 124 20.43 42.87 -21.23
N GLU A 125 20.77 41.91 -22.11
CA GLU A 125 21.94 41.97 -22.98
C GLU A 125 21.54 42.19 -24.44
N THR A 126 22.33 43.00 -25.17
CA THR A 126 22.19 43.16 -26.61
C THR A 126 23.09 42.16 -27.34
N ALA A 127 22.56 41.44 -28.33
CA ALA A 127 23.36 40.65 -29.25
C ALA A 127 24.38 41.54 -29.98
N LYS A 128 25.63 41.09 -30.08
CA LYS A 128 26.76 41.87 -30.60
C LYS A 128 27.14 41.44 -32.02
N THR A 129 27.58 42.42 -32.80
CA THR A 129 28.19 42.24 -34.13
C THR A 129 29.57 42.88 -34.16
N ILE A 130 30.57 42.19 -34.67
CA ILE A 130 31.91 42.75 -34.88
C ILE A 130 31.93 43.43 -36.26
N LYS A 131 32.25 44.73 -36.32
CA LYS A 131 32.18 45.57 -37.55
C LYS A 131 32.96 45.06 -38.78
N LYS A 132 33.78 44.02 -38.65
CA LYS A 132 34.62 43.43 -39.71
C LYS A 132 34.23 41.99 -40.10
N GLU A 133 33.18 41.43 -39.51
CA GLU A 133 32.72 40.07 -39.80
C GLU A 133 31.38 40.11 -40.56
N ASP A 134 31.17 39.11 -41.42
CA ASP A 134 29.96 38.98 -42.26
C ASP A 134 28.72 38.50 -41.47
N HIS A 135 28.91 38.10 -40.21
CA HIS A 135 27.89 37.47 -39.37
C HIS A 135 27.88 38.07 -37.94
N SER A 136 26.77 37.87 -37.21
CA SER A 136 26.72 38.22 -35.78
C SER A 136 27.64 37.30 -34.96
N VAL A 137 28.00 37.72 -33.75
CA VAL A 137 28.82 36.91 -32.84
C VAL A 137 28.17 35.55 -32.55
N PHE A 138 26.83 35.52 -32.44
CA PHE A 138 26.07 34.28 -32.28
C PHE A 138 26.12 33.42 -33.54
N SER A 139 25.83 34.01 -34.71
CA SER A 139 25.86 33.33 -36.00
C SER A 139 27.24 32.72 -36.27
N CYS A 140 28.34 33.45 -36.00
CA CYS A 140 29.71 32.94 -36.10
C CYS A 140 29.93 31.72 -35.21
N ALA A 141 29.48 31.78 -33.96
CA ALA A 141 29.60 30.67 -33.02
C ALA A 141 28.76 29.45 -33.43
N VAL A 142 27.55 29.67 -33.98
CA VAL A 142 26.69 28.59 -34.48
C VAL A 142 27.31 27.91 -35.70
N ILE A 143 27.78 28.67 -36.68
CA ILE A 143 28.41 28.13 -37.89
C ILE A 143 29.65 27.29 -37.52
N GLU A 144 30.51 27.81 -36.63
CA GLU A 144 31.67 27.06 -36.17
C GLU A 144 31.28 25.83 -35.33
N GLY A 145 30.24 25.94 -34.50
CA GLY A 145 29.70 24.81 -33.74
C GLY A 145 29.02 23.74 -34.59
N LEU A 146 28.68 24.05 -35.85
CA LEU A 146 28.18 23.08 -36.84
C LEU A 146 29.30 22.46 -37.69
N SER A 147 30.55 22.89 -37.52
CA SER A 147 31.69 22.34 -38.26
C SER A 147 32.14 20.97 -37.75
N GLU A 148 32.96 20.27 -38.54
CA GLU A 148 33.45 18.93 -38.20
C GLU A 148 34.18 18.86 -36.85
N SER A 149 34.82 19.96 -36.41
CA SER A 149 35.55 19.97 -35.14
C SER A 149 34.65 19.81 -33.91
N ASN A 150 33.33 20.01 -34.06
CA ASN A 150 32.36 19.83 -32.98
C ASN A 150 31.53 18.53 -33.12
N LYS A 151 31.90 17.61 -34.02
CA LYS A 151 31.20 16.31 -34.13
C LYS A 151 31.40 15.46 -32.88
N ASP A 152 30.41 14.65 -32.55
CA ASP A 152 30.57 13.55 -31.59
C ASP A 152 31.29 12.36 -32.25
N GLU A 153 31.57 11.34 -31.46
CA GLU A 153 32.23 10.09 -31.90
C GLU A 153 31.46 9.37 -33.02
N THR A 154 30.18 9.68 -33.20
CA THR A 154 29.32 9.12 -34.25
C THR A 154 29.23 10.00 -35.50
N GLY A 155 29.99 11.10 -35.54
CA GLY A 155 29.99 12.08 -36.62
C GLY A 155 28.77 13.02 -36.60
N LYS A 156 28.01 13.07 -35.51
CA LYS A 156 26.79 13.88 -35.39
C LYS A 156 27.03 15.13 -34.55
N ILE A 157 26.24 16.17 -34.81
CA ILE A 157 26.18 17.39 -33.99
C ILE A 157 24.73 17.55 -33.54
N SER A 158 24.47 17.48 -32.23
CA SER A 158 23.14 17.68 -31.65
C SER A 158 22.91 19.11 -31.19
N CYS A 159 21.66 19.48 -30.93
CA CYS A 159 21.30 20.78 -30.38
C CYS A 159 21.97 21.07 -29.03
N ASP A 160 22.10 20.06 -28.17
CA ASP A 160 22.79 20.22 -26.88
C ASP A 160 24.29 20.48 -27.10
N ARG A 161 24.93 19.70 -27.98
CA ARG A 161 26.35 19.87 -28.29
C ARG A 161 26.65 21.19 -28.98
N LEU A 162 25.75 21.62 -29.88
CA LEU A 162 25.82 22.95 -30.48
C LEU A 162 25.69 24.03 -29.41
N PHE A 163 24.71 23.92 -28.51
CA PHE A 163 24.50 24.89 -27.45
C PHE A 163 25.70 24.97 -26.51
N ASP A 164 26.25 23.84 -26.07
CA ASP A 164 27.40 23.80 -25.16
C ASP A 164 28.64 24.45 -25.82
N PHE A 165 28.87 24.18 -27.11
CA PHE A 165 29.92 24.81 -27.89
C PHE A 165 29.72 26.33 -27.96
N VAL A 166 28.53 26.78 -28.37
CA VAL A 166 28.18 28.20 -28.49
C VAL A 166 28.32 28.88 -27.13
N ASN A 167 27.77 28.31 -26.06
CA ASN A 167 27.86 28.88 -24.71
C ASN A 167 29.30 28.96 -24.21
N THR A 168 30.15 27.96 -24.50
CA THR A 168 31.58 28.00 -24.14
C THR A 168 32.34 29.09 -24.93
N LYS A 169 31.99 29.27 -26.21
CA LYS A 169 32.60 30.24 -27.11
C LYS A 169 32.30 31.68 -26.68
N ILE A 170 31.02 31.99 -26.45
CA ILE A 170 30.55 33.38 -26.30
C ILE A 170 29.99 33.73 -24.91
N GLY A 171 29.53 32.72 -24.15
CA GLY A 171 28.86 32.87 -22.85
C GLY A 171 29.75 33.51 -21.80
N GLY A 172 29.21 34.50 -21.08
CA GLY A 172 29.92 35.26 -20.04
C GLY A 172 31.06 36.17 -20.53
N LYS A 173 31.46 36.10 -21.80
CA LYS A 173 32.55 36.91 -22.39
C LYS A 173 32.02 38.04 -23.28
N LEU A 174 31.14 37.71 -24.21
CA LEU A 174 30.60 38.65 -25.20
C LEU A 174 29.10 38.86 -25.03
N GLN A 175 28.34 37.75 -24.93
CA GLN A 175 26.90 37.69 -24.70
C GLN A 175 26.53 36.29 -24.22
N THR A 176 25.44 36.16 -23.46
CA THR A 176 25.05 34.84 -22.91
C THR A 176 23.86 34.24 -23.65
N PRO A 177 24.04 33.18 -24.45
CA PRO A 177 22.94 32.50 -25.12
C PRO A 177 22.03 31.79 -24.10
N MET A 178 20.74 31.67 -24.42
CA MET A 178 19.79 30.90 -23.61
C MET A 178 19.14 29.80 -24.44
N ARG A 179 18.69 28.73 -23.78
CA ARG A 179 17.94 27.64 -24.42
C ARG A 179 16.63 27.38 -23.70
N MET A 180 15.65 26.87 -24.46
CA MET A 180 14.38 26.37 -23.94
C MET A 180 13.95 25.13 -24.73
N GLY A 181 13.47 24.09 -24.05
CA GLY A 181 13.00 22.87 -24.69
C GLY A 181 12.88 21.71 -23.70
N ILE A 182 11.79 20.95 -23.81
CA ILE A 182 11.51 19.75 -23.03
C ILE A 182 11.56 18.57 -24.00
N GLY A 183 12.67 17.81 -24.02
CA GLY A 183 12.87 16.76 -25.01
C GLY A 183 14.26 16.14 -25.11
N GLY A 184 14.38 15.13 -25.97
CA GLY A 184 15.64 14.50 -26.34
C GLY A 184 16.54 15.38 -27.22
N SER A 185 17.85 15.13 -27.23
CA SER A 185 18.82 15.89 -28.04
C SER A 185 18.61 15.67 -29.55
N ILE A 186 18.08 16.68 -30.27
CA ILE A 186 17.82 16.66 -31.73
C ILE A 186 19.15 16.77 -32.51
N THR A 187 19.37 15.92 -33.51
CA THR A 187 20.57 15.97 -34.37
C THR A 187 20.40 16.99 -35.49
N LEU A 188 21.33 17.94 -35.61
CA LEU A 188 21.32 19.01 -36.62
C LEU A 188 22.13 18.67 -37.86
N VAL A 189 23.34 18.14 -37.68
CA VAL A 189 24.25 17.82 -38.77
C VAL A 189 24.83 16.42 -38.56
N LYS A 190 24.97 15.69 -39.66
CA LYS A 190 25.70 14.42 -39.71
C LYS A 190 26.82 14.58 -40.72
N HIS A 191 28.04 14.67 -40.24
CA HIS A 191 29.23 14.74 -41.09
C HIS A 191 29.56 13.32 -41.59
N PRO A 192 29.90 13.14 -42.88
CA PRO A 192 30.41 11.87 -43.36
C PRO A 192 31.63 11.49 -42.52
N LEU A 193 31.66 10.28 -41.99
CA LEU A 193 32.89 9.73 -41.46
C LEU A 193 33.87 9.69 -42.64
N SER A 194 35.03 10.31 -42.50
CA SER A 194 36.08 10.28 -43.53
C SER A 194 36.29 8.82 -43.95
N ASN A 195 36.11 8.53 -45.24
CA ASN A 195 36.23 7.19 -45.83
C ASN A 195 37.61 6.58 -45.51
N SER A 196 37.68 5.85 -44.40
CA SER A 196 38.62 4.80 -44.05
C SER A 196 38.42 4.54 -42.58
N GLU A 197 37.42 3.74 -42.25
CA GLU A 197 37.51 2.64 -41.29
C GLU A 197 36.13 1.98 -41.27
N ALA A 198 36.12 0.67 -41.03
CA ALA A 198 34.92 -0.08 -40.74
C ALA A 198 34.08 0.67 -39.67
N ILE A 199 32.81 0.28 -39.51
CA ILE A 199 32.15 0.42 -38.21
C ILE A 199 33.24 0.09 -37.18
N PRO A 200 33.60 1.00 -36.24
CA PRO A 200 34.64 0.66 -35.27
C PRO A 200 34.29 -0.73 -34.78
N GLU A 201 35.21 -1.68 -34.87
CA GLU A 201 34.97 -2.99 -34.23
C GLU A 201 34.84 -2.66 -32.75
N ILE A 202 33.59 -2.40 -32.32
CA ILE A 202 33.28 -2.13 -30.93
C ILE A 202 33.57 -3.45 -30.27
N GLU A 203 34.72 -3.50 -29.60
CA GLU A 203 35.14 -4.72 -28.93
C GLU A 203 34.09 -5.01 -27.85
N PRO A 204 33.34 -6.13 -27.98
CA PRO A 204 32.27 -6.43 -27.06
C PRO A 204 32.88 -6.74 -25.70
N ILE A 205 32.24 -6.25 -24.64
CA ILE A 205 32.63 -6.59 -23.27
C ILE A 205 32.31 -8.07 -23.07
N ARG A 206 33.34 -8.83 -22.73
CA ARG A 206 33.26 -10.27 -22.47
C ARG A 206 33.42 -10.57 -20.99
N ASP A 207 32.77 -11.63 -20.54
CA ASP A 207 32.94 -12.15 -19.18
C ASP A 207 34.24 -12.94 -19.05
N ASN A 208 34.49 -13.49 -17.86
CA ASN A 208 35.69 -14.28 -17.57
C ASN A 208 35.77 -15.59 -18.40
N ASN A 209 34.67 -16.04 -18.99
CA ASN A 209 34.61 -17.22 -19.85
C ASN A 209 34.80 -16.86 -21.33
N GLY A 210 34.95 -15.58 -21.66
CA GLY A 210 35.07 -15.08 -23.03
C GLY A 210 33.73 -14.92 -23.75
N GLU A 211 32.59 -15.09 -23.07
CA GLU A 211 31.26 -14.89 -23.66
C GLU A 211 30.88 -13.40 -23.63
N ILE A 212 30.11 -12.95 -24.63
CA ILE A 212 29.66 -11.55 -24.69
C ILE A 212 28.66 -11.31 -23.55
N VAL A 213 28.95 -10.34 -22.69
CA VAL A 213 28.09 -9.97 -21.57
C VAL A 213 26.73 -9.48 -22.08
N CYS A 214 25.63 -9.97 -21.53
CA CYS A 214 24.31 -9.43 -21.86
C CYS A 214 24.20 -7.98 -21.34
N PRO A 215 23.86 -6.99 -22.18
CA PRO A 215 23.80 -5.61 -21.74
C PRO A 215 22.51 -5.29 -20.96
N TYR A 216 21.49 -6.14 -21.04
CA TYR A 216 20.20 -5.97 -20.36
C TYR A 216 20.13 -6.79 -19.08
N GLN A 217 19.61 -6.19 -18.01
CA GLN A 217 19.62 -6.81 -16.67
C GLN A 217 18.35 -7.60 -16.36
N GLY A 218 17.33 -7.48 -17.22
CA GLY A 218 16.05 -8.12 -17.00
C GLY A 218 15.31 -7.52 -15.81
N LEU A 219 15.02 -8.34 -14.80
CA LEU A 219 14.38 -7.89 -13.57
C LEU A 219 15.38 -7.43 -12.50
N ASN A 220 16.68 -7.60 -12.73
CA ASN A 220 17.73 -7.16 -11.81
C ASN A 220 17.97 -5.65 -11.91
N VAL A 221 18.59 -5.10 -10.87
CA VAL A 221 18.99 -3.70 -10.79
C VAL A 221 20.38 -3.53 -11.42
N PHE A 222 20.58 -2.51 -12.25
CA PHE A 222 21.94 -2.12 -12.70
C PHE A 222 22.80 -1.71 -11.50
N THR A 223 23.99 -2.30 -11.37
CA THR A 223 24.97 -1.93 -10.33
C THR A 223 26.12 -1.11 -10.91
N ALA A 224 27.08 -0.71 -10.07
CA ALA A 224 28.28 -0.02 -10.54
C ALA A 224 29.07 -0.82 -11.59
N LYS A 225 29.00 -2.16 -11.55
CA LYS A 225 29.63 -3.05 -12.53
C LYS A 225 29.02 -2.90 -13.93
N GLU A 226 27.70 -2.71 -14.00
CA GLU A 226 26.96 -2.59 -15.26
C GLU A 226 26.75 -1.13 -15.70
N LYS A 227 27.43 -0.16 -15.08
CA LYS A 227 27.39 1.28 -15.44
C LYS A 227 27.55 1.52 -16.94
N VAL A 228 28.41 0.74 -17.59
CA VAL A 228 28.70 0.83 -19.03
C VAL A 228 27.48 0.55 -19.92
N PHE A 229 26.46 -0.13 -19.39
CA PHE A 229 25.19 -0.41 -20.07
C PHE A 229 24.04 0.46 -19.56
N PHE A 230 24.29 1.35 -18.58
CA PHE A 230 23.26 2.17 -17.97
C PHE A 230 23.04 3.49 -18.72
N PHE A 231 22.01 3.54 -19.56
CA PHE A 231 21.69 4.70 -20.41
C PHE A 231 20.32 5.36 -20.09
N GLY A 232 20.01 6.49 -20.73
CA GLY A 232 18.71 7.18 -20.63
C GLY A 232 18.45 7.94 -19.32
N ARG A 233 19.33 7.86 -18.31
CA ARG A 233 19.16 8.53 -17.01
C ARG A 233 20.25 9.54 -16.68
N GLN A 234 21.11 9.90 -17.62
CA GLN A 234 22.28 10.77 -17.38
C GLN A 234 21.90 12.12 -16.76
N ARG A 235 20.86 12.80 -17.28
CA ARG A 235 20.39 14.10 -16.76
C ARG A 235 19.90 14.01 -15.31
N LEU A 236 19.19 12.93 -14.98
CA LEU A 236 18.69 12.70 -13.63
C LEU A 236 19.83 12.39 -12.66
N THR A 237 20.77 11.54 -13.07
CA THR A 237 21.98 11.23 -12.29
C THR A 237 22.75 12.50 -11.98
N GLU A 238 22.92 13.42 -12.95
CA GLU A 238 23.62 14.69 -12.73
C GLU A 238 22.89 15.62 -11.75
N ASN A 239 21.56 15.70 -11.81
CA ASN A 239 20.77 16.45 -10.85
C ASN A 239 20.93 15.90 -9.42
N ILE A 240 20.94 14.56 -9.26
CA ILE A 240 21.17 13.93 -7.95
C ILE A 240 22.56 14.31 -7.41
N LYS A 241 23.61 14.24 -8.24
CA LYS A 241 24.97 14.63 -7.82
C LYS A 241 25.03 16.08 -7.32
N GLN A 242 24.46 17.01 -8.07
CA GLN A 242 24.42 18.43 -7.68
C GLN A 242 23.69 18.65 -6.35
N LYS A 243 22.64 17.87 -6.08
CA LYS A 243 21.96 17.95 -4.78
C LYS A 243 22.78 17.30 -3.66
N LEU A 244 23.50 16.21 -3.90
CA LEU A 244 24.35 15.53 -2.90
C LEU A 244 25.45 16.43 -2.36
N GLU A 245 25.92 17.40 -3.14
CA GLU A 245 26.91 18.38 -2.70
C GLU A 245 26.32 19.44 -1.74
N ASN A 246 25.00 19.66 -1.77
CA ASN A 246 24.33 20.77 -1.10
C ASN A 246 23.40 20.36 0.05
N PHE A 247 22.97 19.11 0.10
CA PHE A 247 21.96 18.60 1.03
C PHE A 247 22.41 17.31 1.71
N GLY A 248 22.11 17.17 3.01
CA GLY A 248 22.42 15.98 3.79
C GLY A 248 21.47 14.80 3.53
N VAL A 249 20.24 15.06 3.06
CA VAL A 249 19.24 14.01 2.79
C VAL A 249 18.57 14.25 1.45
N ILE A 250 18.47 13.22 0.60
CA ILE A 250 17.86 13.35 -0.73
C ILE A 250 16.85 12.23 -0.96
N PRO A 251 15.55 12.57 -0.88
CA PRO A 251 14.49 11.67 -1.31
C PRO A 251 14.47 11.53 -2.85
N ILE A 252 14.50 10.31 -3.35
CA ILE A 252 14.34 9.94 -4.75
C ILE A 252 13.00 9.21 -4.87
N ILE A 253 12.01 9.90 -5.42
CA ILE A 253 10.59 9.50 -5.35
C ILE A 253 10.09 9.18 -6.76
N GLY A 254 9.48 8.02 -6.95
CA GLY A 254 8.93 7.66 -8.25
C GLY A 254 8.12 6.37 -8.21
N ALA A 255 7.38 6.09 -9.28
CA ALA A 255 6.59 4.87 -9.41
C ALA A 255 7.42 3.58 -9.19
N SER A 256 6.76 2.49 -8.82
CA SER A 256 7.43 1.18 -8.81
C SER A 256 7.99 0.84 -10.19
N GLY A 257 9.16 0.21 -10.24
CA GLY A 257 9.86 -0.11 -11.49
C GLY A 257 10.32 1.10 -12.32
N SER A 258 10.39 2.32 -11.76
CA SER A 258 10.89 3.49 -12.49
C SER A 258 12.42 3.51 -12.67
N GLY A 259 13.15 2.64 -11.97
CA GLY A 259 14.61 2.54 -11.98
C GLY A 259 15.33 3.33 -10.87
N LYS A 260 14.65 3.62 -9.74
CA LYS A 260 15.22 4.40 -8.61
C LYS A 260 16.54 3.80 -8.12
N SER A 261 16.53 2.53 -7.73
CA SER A 261 17.71 1.81 -7.25
C SER A 261 18.82 1.77 -8.32
N SER A 262 18.47 1.54 -9.60
CA SER A 262 19.46 1.52 -10.70
C SER A 262 20.15 2.87 -10.89
N VAL A 263 19.43 3.98 -10.77
CA VAL A 263 20.04 5.32 -10.83
C VAL A 263 21.01 5.56 -9.69
N VAL A 264 20.69 5.09 -8.48
CA VAL A 264 21.60 5.24 -7.33
C VAL A 264 22.81 4.34 -7.48
N TYR A 265 22.64 3.04 -7.73
CA TYR A 265 23.77 2.11 -7.85
C TYR A 265 24.66 2.37 -9.07
N ALA A 266 24.09 2.35 -10.28
CA ALA A 266 24.87 2.48 -11.53
C ALA A 266 25.19 3.93 -11.89
N GLY A 267 24.46 4.91 -11.35
CA GLY A 267 24.67 6.33 -11.60
C GLY A 267 25.49 7.03 -10.52
N VAL A 268 24.95 7.06 -9.29
CA VAL A 268 25.49 7.84 -8.17
C VAL A 268 26.66 7.13 -7.52
N MET A 269 26.48 5.90 -7.02
CA MET A 269 27.53 5.13 -6.33
C MET A 269 28.70 4.85 -7.28
N ALA A 270 28.41 4.50 -8.54
CA ALA A 270 29.44 4.32 -9.56
C ALA A 270 30.18 5.62 -9.96
N TRP A 271 29.72 6.79 -9.51
CA TRP A 271 30.46 8.05 -9.58
C TRP A 271 31.29 8.26 -8.31
N LEU A 272 30.71 8.02 -7.14
CA LEU A 272 31.40 8.10 -5.84
C LEU A 272 32.61 7.15 -5.78
N GLU A 273 32.51 5.94 -6.35
CA GLU A 273 33.62 4.97 -6.43
C GLU A 273 34.79 5.45 -7.30
N VAL A 274 34.55 6.35 -8.25
CA VAL A 274 35.64 6.94 -9.05
C VAL A 274 36.38 8.01 -8.23
N ASP A 275 35.67 8.65 -7.30
CA ASP A 275 36.17 9.70 -6.40
C ASP A 275 36.55 9.16 -5.01
N ASN A 276 37.13 7.95 -4.97
CA ASN A 276 37.46 7.15 -3.78
C ASN A 276 38.34 7.87 -2.72
N GLN A 277 38.88 9.06 -3.04
CA GLN A 277 39.70 9.83 -2.11
C GLN A 277 38.85 10.66 -1.14
N GLU A 278 37.67 11.14 -1.54
CA GLU A 278 36.82 12.01 -0.69
C GLU A 278 35.65 11.27 -0.01
N TRP A 279 35.13 10.20 -0.62
CA TRP A 279 33.92 9.53 -0.18
C TRP A 279 34.15 8.16 0.49
N CYS A 280 33.32 7.85 1.48
CA CYS A 280 33.14 6.53 2.07
C CYS A 280 31.73 6.03 1.76
N ILE A 281 31.57 4.89 1.11
CA ILE A 281 30.24 4.35 0.78
C ILE A 281 29.87 3.30 1.83
N LEU A 282 28.84 3.59 2.61
CA LEU A 282 28.30 2.68 3.62
C LEU A 282 27.42 1.60 2.95
N PRO A 283 27.32 0.39 3.53
CA PRO A 283 26.41 -0.63 3.05
C PRO A 283 24.96 -0.11 2.93
N THR A 284 24.28 -0.45 1.84
CA THR A 284 22.87 -0.07 1.63
C THR A 284 21.98 -0.66 2.72
N ILE A 285 21.00 0.13 3.17
CA ILE A 285 19.93 -0.30 4.07
C ILE A 285 18.66 -0.56 3.27
N LYS A 286 18.01 -1.68 3.57
CA LYS A 286 16.58 -1.89 3.34
C LYS A 286 15.92 -2.01 4.71
N PRO A 287 15.02 -1.09 5.11
CA PRO A 287 14.61 -0.98 6.52
C PRO A 287 14.01 -2.26 7.13
N GLY A 288 13.24 -3.05 6.37
CA GLY A 288 12.71 -4.32 6.86
C GLY A 288 11.82 -4.22 8.11
N ILE A 289 11.81 -5.29 8.93
CA ILE A 289 10.99 -5.40 10.15
C ILE A 289 11.57 -4.56 11.31
N GLU A 290 12.91 -4.56 11.43
CA GLU A 290 13.66 -3.94 12.54
C GLU A 290 14.63 -2.86 12.00
N PRO A 291 14.11 -1.68 11.60
CA PRO A 291 14.89 -0.67 10.88
C PRO A 291 16.06 -0.10 11.71
N LEU A 292 15.93 -0.03 13.04
CA LEU A 292 17.00 0.38 13.95
C LEU A 292 18.15 -0.64 14.00
N SER A 293 17.84 -1.94 13.85
CA SER A 293 18.83 -3.01 13.80
C SER A 293 19.70 -2.91 12.55
N GLU A 294 19.09 -2.53 11.42
CA GLU A 294 19.81 -2.31 10.16
C GLU A 294 20.76 -1.09 10.24
N LEU A 295 20.36 0.00 10.91
CA LEU A 295 21.27 1.13 11.17
C LEU A 295 22.48 0.67 11.98
N ARG A 296 22.26 -0.05 13.09
CA ARG A 296 23.35 -0.60 13.91
C ARG A 296 24.31 -1.44 13.06
N ARG A 297 23.77 -2.33 12.23
CA ARG A 297 24.56 -3.21 11.36
C ARG A 297 25.48 -2.42 10.42
N VAL A 298 24.98 -1.34 9.83
CA VAL A 298 25.73 -0.53 8.88
C VAL A 298 26.85 0.27 9.55
N PHE A 299 26.63 0.79 10.76
CA PHE A 299 27.64 1.58 11.45
C PHE A 299 28.67 0.74 12.20
N LYS A 300 28.34 -0.50 12.61
CA LYS A 300 29.18 -1.35 13.45
C LYS A 300 30.65 -1.44 13.02
N ASP A 301 30.90 -1.64 11.74
CA ASP A 301 32.27 -1.80 11.20
C ASP A 301 32.95 -0.46 10.87
N TYR A 302 32.21 0.64 11.00
CA TYR A 302 32.60 1.99 10.60
C TYR A 302 32.68 2.96 11.76
N VAL A 303 32.27 2.62 12.98
CA VAL A 303 32.45 3.48 14.16
C VAL A 303 33.32 2.83 15.21
N SER A 304 34.05 3.63 15.98
CA SER A 304 34.86 3.14 17.11
C SER A 304 34.02 2.96 18.40
N LEU A 305 32.80 2.44 18.28
CA LEU A 305 31.89 2.17 19.39
C LEU A 305 31.64 0.67 19.50
N ASP A 306 31.42 0.16 20.70
CA ASP A 306 30.97 -1.22 20.85
C ASP A 306 29.47 -1.38 20.53
N GLU A 307 29.01 -2.64 20.47
CA GLU A 307 27.64 -2.96 20.06
C GLU A 307 26.58 -2.50 21.08
N VAL A 308 26.95 -2.36 22.36
CA VAL A 308 26.05 -1.91 23.42
C VAL A 308 25.92 -0.39 23.36
N GLU A 309 27.04 0.32 23.24
CA GLU A 309 27.08 1.78 23.08
C GLU A 309 26.31 2.24 21.82
N LEU A 310 26.53 1.55 20.69
CA LEU A 310 25.83 1.86 19.44
C LEU A 310 24.32 1.61 19.55
N LYS A 311 23.93 0.57 20.31
CA LYS A 311 22.52 0.28 20.59
C LYS A 311 21.90 1.37 21.47
N GLU A 312 22.57 1.78 22.53
CA GLU A 312 22.10 2.86 23.41
C GLU A 312 21.90 4.14 22.62
N ILE A 313 22.85 4.55 21.77
CA ILE A 313 22.71 5.78 20.97
C ILE A 313 21.54 5.71 19.98
N ILE A 314 21.36 4.58 19.30
CA ILE A 314 20.31 4.43 18.28
C ILE A 314 18.91 4.33 18.92
N GLU A 315 18.78 3.67 20.08
CA GLU A 315 17.49 3.44 20.74
C GLU A 315 17.09 4.54 21.73
N ASP A 316 18.03 5.34 22.24
CA ASP A 316 17.76 6.46 23.16
C ASP A 316 17.16 7.67 22.44
N GLU A 317 15.92 8.06 22.78
CA GLU A 317 15.20 9.19 22.18
C GLU A 317 15.90 10.54 22.39
N GLU A 318 16.75 10.68 23.42
CA GLU A 318 17.49 11.92 23.69
C GLU A 318 18.76 12.07 22.85
N ARG A 319 19.16 11.02 22.11
CA ARG A 319 20.38 11.00 21.30
C ARG A 319 20.11 11.32 19.84
N GLU A 320 21.10 11.91 19.17
CA GLU A 320 21.04 12.40 17.79
C GLU A 320 21.94 11.59 16.85
N MET A 321 21.71 11.69 15.55
CA MET A 321 22.56 11.05 14.53
C MET A 321 23.99 11.61 14.57
N SER A 322 24.13 12.89 14.95
CA SER A 322 25.39 13.57 15.20
C SER A 322 26.29 12.79 16.18
N ASN A 323 25.71 12.13 17.19
CA ASN A 323 26.44 11.30 18.15
C ASN A 323 27.09 10.06 17.52
N ILE A 324 26.61 9.56 16.38
CA ILE A 324 27.24 8.45 15.65
C ILE A 324 28.34 8.98 14.72
N ILE A 325 28.09 10.15 14.11
CA ILE A 325 29.00 10.80 13.15
C ILE A 325 30.36 11.13 13.79
N GLU A 326 30.38 11.51 15.06
CA GLU A 326 31.61 11.83 15.81
C GLU A 326 32.62 10.67 15.87
N PHE A 327 32.15 9.42 15.72
CA PHE A 327 32.98 8.22 15.84
C PHE A 327 33.36 7.59 14.48
N LEU A 328 33.02 8.24 13.36
CA LEU A 328 33.44 7.79 12.03
C LEU A 328 34.95 8.06 11.80
N PRO A 329 35.74 7.07 11.34
CA PRO A 329 37.16 7.23 11.10
C PRO A 329 37.41 8.04 9.81
N ASN A 330 38.17 9.12 9.96
CA ASN A 330 38.59 10.10 8.94
C ASN A 330 37.58 11.21 8.62
N SER A 331 38.11 12.37 8.18
CA SER A 331 37.38 13.53 7.67
C SER A 331 36.71 13.31 6.30
N LYS A 332 36.36 12.06 5.93
CA LYS A 332 35.74 11.73 4.65
C LYS A 332 34.23 11.89 4.72
N LYS A 333 33.60 12.29 3.61
CA LYS A 333 32.14 12.31 3.51
C LYS A 333 31.62 10.89 3.30
N CYS A 334 30.69 10.45 4.13
CA CYS A 334 30.06 9.14 4.01
C CYS A 334 28.75 9.22 3.23
N PHE A 335 28.47 8.24 2.38
CA PHE A 335 27.22 8.12 1.64
C PHE A 335 26.46 6.88 2.12
N LEU A 336 25.21 7.08 2.55
CA LEU A 336 24.29 6.02 2.94
C LEU A 336 23.12 5.98 1.96
N PHE A 337 22.86 4.82 1.37
CA PHE A 337 21.66 4.59 0.59
C PHE A 337 20.64 3.81 1.40
N ILE A 338 19.44 4.34 1.54
CA ILE A 338 18.26 3.67 2.09
C ILE A 338 17.34 3.36 0.91
N ASP A 339 17.34 2.10 0.46
CA ASP A 339 16.47 1.63 -0.61
C ASP A 339 15.15 1.10 -0.04
N GLN A 340 14.09 1.17 -0.85
CA GLN A 340 12.74 0.74 -0.45
C GLN A 340 12.30 1.30 0.90
N PHE A 341 12.46 2.60 1.09
CA PHE A 341 12.12 3.25 2.35
C PHE A 341 10.67 3.01 2.78
N GLU A 342 9.75 2.76 1.84
CA GLU A 342 8.38 2.36 2.14
C GLU A 342 8.24 1.12 3.06
N GLU A 343 9.27 0.28 3.18
CA GLU A 343 9.28 -0.88 4.09
C GLU A 343 9.06 -0.50 5.55
N ILE A 344 9.39 0.73 5.96
CA ILE A 344 9.04 1.17 7.32
C ILE A 344 7.53 1.28 7.52
N PHE A 345 6.76 1.58 6.47
CA PHE A 345 5.31 1.68 6.54
C PHE A 345 4.61 0.35 6.29
N THR A 346 5.22 -0.52 5.47
CA THR A 346 4.60 -1.77 5.03
C THR A 346 5.09 -3.01 5.77
N ILE A 347 6.28 -3.00 6.38
CA ILE A 347 6.90 -4.17 7.02
C ILE A 347 7.14 -3.92 8.51
N CYS A 348 7.72 -2.77 8.87
CA CYS A 348 8.02 -2.45 10.27
C CYS A 348 6.73 -2.40 11.11
N ARG A 349 6.70 -3.23 12.16
CA ARG A 349 5.54 -3.43 13.04
C ARG A 349 5.52 -2.48 14.24
N SER A 350 6.67 -1.94 14.65
CA SER A 350 6.80 -1.03 15.79
C SER A 350 6.65 0.42 15.31
N GLU A 351 5.64 1.13 15.79
CA GLU A 351 5.49 2.57 15.49
C GLU A 351 6.61 3.40 16.12
N ASP A 352 7.09 3.00 17.29
CA ASP A 352 8.17 3.68 18.00
C ASP A 352 9.50 3.53 17.25
N ASP A 353 9.86 2.30 16.82
CA ASP A 353 11.06 2.06 16.01
C ASP A 353 11.01 2.83 14.68
N ARG A 354 9.82 2.87 14.05
CA ARG A 354 9.60 3.62 12.81
C ARG A 354 9.83 5.12 13.03
N ARG A 355 9.25 5.69 14.10
CA ARG A 355 9.40 7.11 14.43
C ARG A 355 10.87 7.44 14.69
N ARG A 356 11.53 6.64 15.53
CA ARG A 356 12.94 6.82 15.90
C ARG A 356 13.87 6.72 14.68
N PHE A 357 13.63 5.74 13.80
CA PHE A 357 14.40 5.60 12.56
C PHE A 357 14.26 6.84 11.67
N ILE A 358 13.04 7.37 11.51
CA ILE A 358 12.78 8.58 10.74
C ILE A 358 13.50 9.79 11.37
N GLU A 359 13.43 9.94 12.68
CA GLU A 359 14.12 11.03 13.39
C GLU A 359 15.62 11.01 13.11
N LEU A 360 16.29 9.87 13.34
CA LEU A 360 17.73 9.71 13.09
C LEU A 360 18.16 10.07 11.66
N ILE A 361 17.43 9.61 10.64
CA ILE A 361 17.83 9.84 9.24
C ILE A 361 17.44 11.23 8.71
N THR A 362 16.64 12.00 9.46
CA THR A 362 16.20 13.35 9.08
C THR A 362 16.87 14.45 9.92
N ASP A 363 17.65 14.06 10.92
CA ASP A 363 18.30 14.95 11.86
C ASP A 363 19.56 15.62 11.28
N PHE A 364 19.36 16.62 10.43
CA PHE A 364 20.43 17.40 9.78
C PHE A 364 20.23 18.91 9.97
N ARG A 365 20.00 19.33 11.22
CA ARG A 365 19.62 20.72 11.57
C ARG A 365 20.73 21.75 11.32
N ASN A 366 21.99 21.33 11.15
CA ASN A 366 23.13 22.22 10.90
C ASN A 366 23.83 21.94 9.56
N LYS A 367 23.95 22.97 8.70
CA LYS A 367 24.67 22.91 7.40
C LYS A 367 26.16 22.52 7.49
N ASN A 368 26.74 22.53 8.69
CA ASN A 368 28.17 22.26 8.93
C ASN A 368 28.48 20.78 9.25
N GLU A 369 27.48 19.91 9.34
CA GLU A 369 27.63 18.49 9.71
C GLU A 369 27.60 17.58 8.46
N GLN A 370 28.39 17.91 7.43
CA GLN A 370 28.35 17.26 6.10
C GLN A 370 29.13 15.93 5.97
N ASN A 371 29.42 15.24 7.08
CA ASN A 371 30.20 14.00 7.02
C ASN A 371 29.34 12.76 6.70
N ILE A 372 28.00 12.87 6.70
CA ILE A 372 27.10 11.84 6.16
C ILE A 372 26.09 12.49 5.20
N VAL A 373 25.88 11.84 4.06
CA VAL A 373 24.83 12.17 3.10
C VAL A 373 23.97 10.95 2.84
N ILE A 374 22.65 11.09 2.98
CA ILE A 374 21.68 10.00 2.88
C ILE A 374 20.84 10.15 1.61
N ALA A 375 20.81 9.15 0.75
CA ALA A 375 19.82 9.03 -0.32
C ALA A 375 18.70 8.07 0.11
N ILE A 376 17.45 8.48 -0.05
CA ILE A 376 16.27 7.69 0.30
C ILE A 376 15.49 7.39 -0.97
N ALA A 377 15.43 6.13 -1.43
CA ALA A 377 14.57 5.75 -2.54
C ALA A 377 13.22 5.25 -2.02
N MET A 378 12.12 5.85 -2.50
CA MET A 378 10.78 5.42 -2.12
C MET A 378 9.77 5.49 -3.27
N ARG A 379 8.69 4.71 -3.15
CA ARG A 379 7.57 4.82 -4.09
C ARG A 379 6.70 6.04 -3.81
N ALA A 380 6.15 6.63 -4.88
CA ALA A 380 5.36 7.87 -4.80
C ALA A 380 4.01 7.70 -4.09
N ASP A 381 3.45 6.48 -4.05
CA ASP A 381 2.20 6.15 -3.34
C ASP A 381 2.31 6.19 -1.82
N PHE A 382 3.53 6.26 -1.26
CA PHE A 382 3.76 6.38 0.18
C PHE A 382 3.88 7.84 0.67
N LEU A 383 3.77 8.83 -0.23
CA LEU A 383 3.84 10.24 0.13
C LEU A 383 2.84 10.63 1.24
N ASP A 384 1.62 10.10 1.18
CA ASP A 384 0.57 10.38 2.18
C ASP A 384 0.94 9.89 3.58
N ARG A 385 1.70 8.78 3.68
CA ARG A 385 2.19 8.24 4.96
C ARG A 385 3.30 9.12 5.54
N CYS A 386 4.16 9.67 4.67
CA CYS A 386 5.22 10.60 5.08
C CYS A 386 4.65 11.90 5.67
N LEU A 387 3.42 12.31 5.30
CA LEU A 387 2.78 13.52 5.83
C LEU A 387 2.53 13.48 7.35
N GLN A 388 2.57 12.29 7.96
CA GLN A 388 2.43 12.12 9.40
C GLN A 388 3.69 12.54 10.18
N TYR A 389 4.82 12.77 9.49
CA TYR A 389 6.12 13.06 10.08
C TYR A 389 6.64 14.40 9.56
N GLN A 390 6.65 15.41 10.44
CA GLN A 390 7.01 16.79 10.06
C GLN A 390 8.41 16.89 9.43
N SER A 391 9.40 16.16 9.95
CA SER A 391 10.77 16.19 9.42
C SER A 391 10.87 15.64 8.00
N LEU A 392 10.12 14.58 7.67
CA LEU A 392 10.05 14.05 6.30
C LEU A 392 9.34 15.03 5.35
N CYS A 393 8.27 15.68 5.79
CA CYS A 393 7.57 16.69 4.99
C CYS A 393 8.52 17.79 4.51
N GLU A 394 9.31 18.35 5.43
CA GLU A 394 10.22 19.45 5.13
C GLU A 394 11.32 19.03 4.13
N ILE A 395 11.92 17.86 4.34
CA ILE A 395 12.95 17.32 3.42
C ILE A 395 12.34 17.03 2.05
N ILE A 396 11.17 16.39 1.99
CA ILE A 396 10.51 16.06 0.72
C ILE A 396 10.15 17.34 -0.05
N GLN A 397 9.58 18.34 0.63
CA GLN A 397 9.14 19.58 -0.01
C GLN A 397 10.29 20.36 -0.67
N HIS A 398 11.48 20.36 -0.07
CA HIS A 398 12.60 21.19 -0.52
C HIS A 398 13.69 20.41 -1.27
N GLN A 399 13.89 19.13 -0.97
CA GLN A 399 15.09 18.38 -1.36
C GLN A 399 14.75 17.21 -2.30
N ALA A 400 13.49 16.76 -2.37
CA ALA A 400 13.12 15.60 -3.18
C ALA A 400 13.44 15.74 -4.68
N ILE A 401 13.76 14.61 -5.29
CA ILE A 401 13.92 14.42 -6.72
C ILE A 401 12.83 13.46 -7.16
N TYR A 402 11.90 13.96 -7.97
CA TYR A 402 10.85 13.16 -8.56
C TYR A 402 11.35 12.51 -9.86
N MET A 403 11.08 11.22 -10.01
CA MET A 403 11.48 10.42 -11.14
C MET A 403 10.28 10.20 -12.08
N PRO A 404 10.07 11.10 -13.06
CA PRO A 404 9.00 10.93 -14.02
C PRO A 404 9.26 9.70 -14.92
N PRO A 405 8.21 9.20 -15.61
CA PRO A 405 8.36 8.19 -16.64
C PRO A 405 9.43 8.61 -17.67
N LEU A 406 10.16 7.65 -18.24
CA LEU A 406 11.09 7.92 -19.33
C LEU A 406 10.32 8.32 -20.59
N GLU A 407 10.79 9.32 -21.32
CA GLU A 407 10.11 9.85 -22.50
C GLU A 407 11.09 10.23 -23.61
N GLY A 408 10.60 10.30 -24.86
CA GLY A 408 11.40 10.74 -26.00
C GLY A 408 12.66 9.91 -26.21
N LYS A 409 13.78 10.59 -26.45
CA LYS A 409 15.09 9.98 -26.72
C LYS A 409 15.62 9.15 -25.56
N ASP A 410 15.43 9.58 -24.32
CA ASP A 410 15.90 8.83 -23.15
C ASP A 410 15.26 7.43 -23.08
N ARG A 411 14.00 7.32 -23.53
CA ARG A 411 13.30 6.03 -23.67
C ARG A 411 13.83 5.17 -24.83
N GLN A 412 14.34 5.78 -25.89
CA GLN A 412 14.99 5.03 -26.98
C GLN A 412 16.39 4.59 -26.57
N ASP A 413 17.13 5.46 -25.87
CA ASP A 413 18.50 5.24 -25.44
C ASP A 413 18.63 4.03 -24.51
N ILE A 414 17.67 3.78 -23.61
CA ILE A 414 17.66 2.57 -22.76
C ILE A 414 17.52 1.27 -23.57
N ILE A 415 16.97 1.33 -24.78
CA ILE A 415 16.81 0.16 -25.65
C ILE A 415 18.03 0.04 -26.55
N ILE A 416 18.39 1.12 -27.25
CA ILE A 416 19.36 1.08 -28.35
C ILE A 416 20.81 1.02 -27.83
N LYS A 417 21.18 1.92 -26.91
CA LYS A 417 22.58 2.12 -26.53
C LYS A 417 23.23 0.92 -25.84
N PRO A 418 22.54 0.15 -24.97
CA PRO A 418 23.13 -1.07 -24.41
C PRO A 418 23.52 -2.09 -25.48
N ALA A 419 22.69 -2.30 -26.51
CA ALA A 419 23.02 -3.17 -27.64
C ALA A 419 24.16 -2.62 -28.50
N GLU A 420 24.13 -1.31 -28.82
CA GLU A 420 25.19 -0.66 -29.60
C GLU A 420 26.55 -0.78 -28.90
N ARG A 421 26.59 -0.69 -27.56
CA ARG A 421 27.82 -0.86 -26.77
C ARG A 421 28.43 -2.25 -26.91
N GLN A 422 27.64 -3.25 -27.30
CA GLN A 422 28.07 -4.62 -27.59
C GLN A 422 28.22 -4.90 -29.09
N GLY A 423 28.12 -3.88 -29.94
CA GLY A 423 28.22 -4.01 -31.39
C GLY A 423 26.96 -4.55 -32.08
N TYR A 424 25.81 -4.55 -31.40
CA TYR A 424 24.53 -4.98 -31.98
C TYR A 424 23.63 -3.79 -32.28
N ARG A 425 22.83 -3.91 -33.33
CA ARG A 425 21.77 -2.94 -33.68
C ARG A 425 20.38 -3.49 -33.34
N ILE A 426 19.41 -2.59 -33.23
CA ILE A 426 17.99 -2.95 -33.06
C ILE A 426 17.26 -2.60 -34.35
N GLU A 427 16.49 -3.56 -34.87
CA GLU A 427 15.64 -3.33 -36.03
C GLU A 427 14.63 -2.19 -35.77
N SER A 428 14.42 -1.31 -36.75
CA SER A 428 13.54 -0.14 -36.58
C SER A 428 12.11 -0.53 -36.25
N ASP A 429 11.58 -1.58 -36.89
CA ASP A 429 10.22 -2.08 -36.62
C ASP A 429 10.11 -2.73 -35.23
N LEU A 430 11.18 -3.37 -34.75
CA LEU A 430 11.25 -3.86 -33.38
C LEU A 430 11.20 -2.72 -32.37
N LEU A 431 11.99 -1.66 -32.60
CA LEU A 431 12.00 -0.49 -31.73
C LEU A 431 10.61 0.16 -31.65
N LEU A 432 9.94 0.35 -32.79
CA LEU A 432 8.58 0.89 -32.84
C LEU A 432 7.58 0.01 -32.07
N GLN A 433 7.68 -1.31 -32.23
CA GLN A 433 6.83 -2.26 -31.52
C GLN A 433 7.07 -2.20 -30.00
N LEU A 434 8.33 -2.23 -29.55
CA LEU A 434 8.69 -2.13 -28.12
C LEU A 434 8.20 -0.82 -27.50
N LEU A 435 8.40 0.31 -28.19
CA LEU A 435 7.91 1.61 -27.72
C LEU A 435 6.38 1.67 -27.64
N SER A 436 5.68 1.01 -28.58
CA SER A 436 4.23 0.86 -28.57
C SER A 436 3.75 0.01 -27.39
N ASP A 437 4.38 -1.15 -27.17
CA ASP A 437 4.06 -2.06 -26.06
C ASP A 437 4.34 -1.46 -24.67
N VAL A 438 5.32 -0.55 -24.58
CA VAL A 438 5.57 0.26 -23.38
C VAL A 438 4.42 1.28 -23.15
N GLY A 439 3.95 1.92 -24.22
CA GLY A 439 2.91 2.95 -24.16
C GLY A 439 3.26 4.13 -23.24
N ARG A 440 2.27 4.70 -22.55
CA ARG A 440 2.48 5.75 -21.52
C ARG A 440 2.39 5.21 -20.09
N LYS A 441 2.39 3.88 -19.91
CA LYS A 441 2.23 3.25 -18.58
C LYS A 441 3.45 3.53 -17.71
N GLN A 442 3.25 3.65 -16.40
CA GLN A 442 4.33 3.73 -15.42
C GLN A 442 4.84 2.32 -15.07
N GLY A 443 6.09 2.20 -14.61
CA GLY A 443 6.65 0.92 -14.16
C GLY A 443 6.93 -0.13 -15.25
N PHE A 444 7.03 0.29 -16.51
CA PHE A 444 7.25 -0.62 -17.64
C PHE A 444 8.70 -1.12 -17.79
N LEU A 445 9.67 -0.44 -17.18
CA LEU A 445 11.09 -0.70 -17.42
C LEU A 445 11.52 -2.12 -17.09
N PRO A 446 11.10 -2.74 -15.98
CA PRO A 446 11.47 -4.12 -15.67
C PRO A 446 10.95 -5.10 -16.71
N LEU A 447 9.72 -4.90 -17.23
CA LEU A 447 9.16 -5.74 -18.28
C LEU A 447 9.89 -5.55 -19.62
N LEU A 448 10.28 -4.31 -19.93
CA LEU A 448 11.07 -3.99 -21.11
C LEU A 448 12.46 -4.61 -21.05
N GLU A 449 13.20 -4.39 -19.97
CA GLU A 449 14.52 -5.00 -19.71
C GLU A 449 14.44 -6.52 -19.75
N PHE A 450 13.38 -7.11 -19.18
CA PHE A 450 13.18 -8.56 -19.22
C PHE A 450 12.96 -9.08 -20.64
N ALA A 451 12.13 -8.40 -21.44
CA ALA A 451 11.95 -8.77 -22.84
C ALA A 451 13.24 -8.60 -23.65
N LEU A 452 14.01 -7.54 -23.39
CA LEU A 452 15.30 -7.30 -24.05
C LEU A 452 16.36 -8.33 -23.65
N LEU A 453 16.37 -8.78 -22.40
CA LEU A 453 17.19 -9.89 -21.93
C LEU A 453 16.88 -11.17 -22.73
N LEU A 454 15.61 -11.57 -22.84
CA LEU A 454 15.22 -12.75 -23.61
C LEU A 454 15.51 -12.58 -25.11
N LEU A 455 15.30 -11.39 -25.66
CA LEU A 455 15.65 -11.07 -27.04
C LEU A 455 17.15 -11.17 -27.29
N TRP A 456 17.98 -10.79 -26.32
CA TRP A 456 19.42 -10.91 -26.42
C TRP A 456 19.85 -12.37 -26.55
N GLU A 457 19.22 -13.30 -25.83
CA GLU A 457 19.49 -14.74 -25.97
C GLU A 457 19.10 -15.27 -27.35
N LYS A 458 18.11 -14.64 -28.00
CA LYS A 458 17.60 -15.00 -29.33
C LYS A 458 18.11 -14.11 -30.46
N ARG A 459 19.14 -13.29 -30.20
CA ARG A 459 19.67 -12.31 -31.15
C ARG A 459 20.27 -12.99 -32.39
N ASP A 460 20.25 -12.29 -33.51
CA ASP A 460 20.96 -12.72 -34.72
C ASP A 460 22.45 -12.39 -34.54
N GLU A 461 23.24 -13.41 -34.22
CA GLU A 461 24.68 -13.26 -33.99
C GLU A 461 25.47 -13.02 -35.29
N ASP A 462 24.97 -13.46 -36.44
CA ASP A 462 25.63 -13.33 -37.74
C ASP A 462 25.49 -11.89 -38.25
N ASN A 463 24.29 -11.34 -38.19
CA ASN A 463 23.97 -9.98 -38.65
C ASN A 463 24.06 -8.92 -37.53
N LYS A 464 24.45 -9.32 -36.32
CA LYS A 464 24.57 -8.49 -35.11
C LYS A 464 23.33 -7.62 -34.88
N VAL A 465 22.15 -8.23 -34.90
CA VAL A 465 20.87 -7.51 -34.81
C VAL A 465 19.85 -8.19 -33.90
N LEU A 466 19.09 -7.39 -33.16
CA LEU A 466 17.86 -7.83 -32.49
C LEU A 466 16.68 -7.57 -33.41
N THR A 467 15.84 -8.59 -33.65
CA THR A 467 14.82 -8.58 -34.70
C THR A 467 13.39 -8.61 -34.16
N LEU A 468 12.46 -8.04 -34.93
CA LEU A 468 11.03 -8.08 -34.62
C LEU A 468 10.49 -9.51 -34.68
N ASP A 469 11.02 -10.34 -35.58
CA ASP A 469 10.64 -11.74 -35.71
C ASP A 469 10.95 -12.53 -34.43
N ALA A 470 12.15 -12.36 -33.86
CA ALA A 470 12.50 -12.96 -32.57
C ALA A 470 11.55 -12.49 -31.45
N TYR A 471 11.22 -11.20 -31.41
CA TYR A 471 10.29 -10.65 -30.41
C TYR A 471 8.87 -11.22 -30.53
N LYS A 472 8.35 -11.35 -31.76
CA LYS A 472 7.03 -11.95 -32.00
C LYS A 472 7.00 -13.41 -31.57
N LYS A 473 8.05 -14.17 -31.88
CA LYS A 473 8.20 -15.57 -31.43
C LYS A 473 8.17 -15.70 -29.91
N LEU A 474 8.81 -14.79 -29.17
CA LEU A 474 8.72 -14.78 -27.69
C LEU A 474 7.28 -14.62 -27.18
N GLY A 475 6.44 -13.88 -27.90
CA GLY A 475 5.02 -13.68 -27.55
C GLY A 475 4.06 -14.74 -28.11
N GLU A 476 4.51 -15.54 -29.09
CA GLU A 476 3.73 -16.58 -29.77
C GLU A 476 4.09 -18.01 -29.33
N GLU A 477 5.19 -18.19 -28.60
CA GLU A 477 5.55 -19.46 -27.96
C GLU A 477 4.36 -19.95 -27.12
N ARG A 478 3.77 -21.06 -27.58
CA ARG A 478 2.53 -21.60 -27.02
C ARG A 478 2.76 -21.96 -25.55
N SER A 479 2.06 -21.31 -24.63
CA SER A 479 1.84 -21.90 -23.31
C SER A 479 1.05 -23.20 -23.52
N PRO A 480 1.58 -24.39 -23.14
CA PRO A 480 0.94 -25.68 -23.41
C PRO A 480 -0.44 -25.84 -22.76
N LEU A 481 -0.83 -24.92 -21.86
CA LEU A 481 -1.97 -25.07 -20.97
C LEU A 481 -3.03 -23.97 -21.09
N THR A 482 -2.99 -23.08 -22.09
CA THR A 482 -4.08 -22.11 -22.28
C THR A 482 -5.24 -22.76 -23.05
N PRO A 483 -6.42 -22.99 -22.44
CA PRO A 483 -7.55 -23.58 -23.14
C PRO A 483 -7.96 -22.72 -24.33
N LEU A 484 -8.31 -23.34 -25.46
CA LEU A 484 -8.71 -22.66 -26.71
C LEU A 484 -9.82 -21.61 -26.51
N ASN A 485 -10.63 -21.73 -25.45
CA ASN A 485 -11.78 -20.89 -25.18
C ASN A 485 -11.45 -19.57 -24.45
N GLN A 486 -10.22 -19.39 -23.93
CA GLN A 486 -9.77 -18.12 -23.32
C GLN A 486 -9.11 -17.16 -24.33
N ARG A 487 -9.06 -17.53 -25.61
CA ARG A 487 -8.33 -16.81 -26.68
C ARG A 487 -8.96 -15.48 -27.14
N LYS A 488 -10.18 -15.13 -26.69
CA LYS A 488 -10.96 -14.00 -27.25
C LYS A 488 -11.17 -12.79 -26.33
N ASN A 489 -10.81 -12.87 -25.04
CA ASN A 489 -11.08 -11.78 -24.09
C ASN A 489 -9.83 -11.10 -23.49
N ASP A 490 -8.61 -11.50 -23.85
CA ASP A 490 -7.38 -10.86 -23.32
C ASP A 490 -6.95 -9.66 -24.20
N VAL A 491 -7.83 -8.66 -24.27
CA VAL A 491 -7.66 -7.43 -25.10
C VAL A 491 -6.67 -6.43 -24.46
N SER A 492 -6.02 -6.78 -23.34
CA SER A 492 -5.29 -5.80 -22.52
C SER A 492 -3.80 -6.06 -22.26
N LYS A 493 -3.16 -7.11 -22.82
CA LYS A 493 -1.76 -7.45 -22.51
C LYS A 493 -0.80 -7.21 -23.67
N THR A 494 0.17 -6.35 -23.43
CA THR A 494 1.26 -5.96 -24.35
C THR A 494 2.21 -7.15 -24.59
N GLY A 495 3.01 -7.11 -25.65
CA GLY A 495 4.00 -8.17 -25.94
C GLY A 495 4.96 -8.44 -24.78
N LEU A 496 5.29 -7.41 -24.00
CA LEU A 496 6.18 -7.48 -22.84
C LEU A 496 5.65 -8.38 -21.71
N THR A 497 4.39 -8.20 -21.31
CA THR A 497 3.79 -9.02 -20.24
C THR A 497 3.64 -10.47 -20.67
N LYS A 498 3.40 -10.73 -21.96
CA LYS A 498 3.34 -12.09 -22.49
C LYS A 498 4.68 -12.81 -22.39
N ALA A 499 5.78 -12.14 -22.74
CA ALA A 499 7.13 -12.71 -22.65
C ALA A 499 7.48 -13.14 -21.21
N LEU A 500 7.21 -12.27 -20.22
CA LEU A 500 7.42 -12.61 -18.80
C LEU A 500 6.57 -13.81 -18.37
N ASN A 501 5.29 -13.82 -18.72
CA ASN A 501 4.39 -14.92 -18.37
C ASN A 501 4.84 -16.26 -18.98
N ILE A 502 5.20 -16.27 -20.26
CA ILE A 502 5.64 -17.49 -20.96
C ILE A 502 6.92 -18.03 -20.32
N TYR A 503 7.89 -17.16 -20.04
CA TYR A 503 9.12 -17.58 -19.38
C TYR A 503 8.88 -18.11 -17.97
N ALA A 504 8.09 -17.42 -17.15
CA ALA A 504 7.76 -17.88 -15.80
C ALA A 504 7.03 -19.23 -15.82
N GLU A 505 6.09 -19.45 -16.76
CA GLU A 505 5.47 -20.76 -16.97
C GLU A 505 6.50 -21.82 -17.39
N LYS A 506 7.47 -21.48 -18.23
CA LYS A 506 8.53 -22.41 -18.65
C LYS A 506 9.40 -22.85 -17.46
N VAL A 507 9.82 -21.90 -16.63
CA VAL A 507 10.60 -22.17 -15.40
C VAL A 507 9.80 -22.99 -14.40
N TYR A 508 8.50 -22.71 -14.24
CA TYR A 508 7.61 -23.45 -13.36
C TYR A 508 7.37 -24.89 -13.82
N ASN A 509 7.24 -25.12 -15.13
CA ASN A 509 6.90 -26.44 -15.65
C ASN A 509 8.12 -27.33 -15.90
N TYR A 510 9.31 -26.77 -16.15
CA TYR A 510 10.48 -27.54 -16.60
C TYR A 510 11.75 -27.27 -15.81
N GLN A 511 12.51 -28.34 -15.51
CA GLN A 511 13.84 -28.27 -14.91
C GLN A 511 14.89 -27.80 -15.93
N ASP A 512 14.72 -28.14 -17.21
CA ASP A 512 15.61 -27.76 -18.31
C ASP A 512 15.10 -26.54 -19.10
N PHE A 513 14.50 -25.57 -18.39
CA PHE A 513 13.90 -24.36 -18.95
C PHE A 513 14.85 -23.50 -19.83
N ASN A 514 16.17 -23.62 -19.64
CA ASN A 514 17.18 -22.95 -20.47
C ASN A 514 17.23 -23.47 -21.91
N ARG A 515 16.60 -24.61 -22.22
CA ARG A 515 16.55 -25.17 -23.58
C ARG A 515 15.38 -24.59 -24.36
N ASP A 516 15.56 -24.43 -25.66
CA ASP A 516 14.49 -23.97 -26.56
C ASP A 516 13.26 -24.88 -26.53
N ASN A 517 13.47 -26.18 -26.47
CA ASN A 517 12.42 -27.18 -26.32
C ASN A 517 12.67 -28.03 -25.06
N PRO A 518 12.19 -27.59 -23.89
CA PRO A 518 12.41 -28.31 -22.64
C PRO A 518 11.65 -29.64 -22.62
N GLN A 519 12.24 -30.68 -22.03
CA GLN A 519 11.64 -32.01 -21.97
C GLN A 519 11.56 -32.59 -20.55
N LYS A 520 12.28 -32.00 -19.59
CA LYS A 520 12.31 -32.50 -18.21
C LYS A 520 11.31 -31.72 -17.37
N GLU A 521 10.09 -32.24 -17.29
CA GLU A 521 9.04 -31.65 -16.46
C GLU A 521 9.41 -31.69 -14.96
N ARG A 522 9.05 -30.63 -14.24
CA ARG A 522 9.11 -30.58 -12.79
C ARG A 522 8.06 -31.51 -12.19
N THR A 523 8.39 -32.12 -11.04
CA THR A 523 7.44 -32.95 -10.31
C THR A 523 6.32 -32.09 -9.69
N GLU A 524 5.20 -32.71 -9.34
CA GLU A 524 4.10 -31.99 -8.67
C GLU A 524 4.52 -31.42 -7.31
N ILE A 525 5.40 -32.12 -6.58
CA ILE A 525 5.99 -31.62 -5.33
C ILE A 525 6.81 -30.35 -5.61
N GLU A 526 7.67 -30.35 -6.64
CA GLU A 526 8.46 -29.16 -7.00
C GLU A 526 7.56 -27.97 -7.36
N LYS A 527 6.50 -28.22 -8.12
CA LYS A 527 5.51 -27.19 -8.51
C LYS A 527 4.77 -26.62 -7.31
N GLU A 528 4.38 -27.45 -6.35
CA GLU A 528 3.73 -27.03 -5.11
C GLU A 528 4.68 -26.18 -4.25
N LEU A 529 5.93 -26.62 -4.09
CA LEU A 529 6.94 -25.85 -3.34
C LEU A 529 7.23 -24.49 -4.00
N ILE A 530 7.29 -24.42 -5.34
CA ILE A 530 7.43 -23.14 -6.05
C ILE A 530 6.24 -22.21 -5.72
N LYS A 531 5.00 -22.73 -5.75
CA LYS A 531 3.82 -21.93 -5.36
C LYS A 531 3.99 -21.35 -3.95
N LEU A 532 4.35 -22.19 -2.97
CA LEU A 532 4.49 -21.76 -1.58
C LEU A 532 5.63 -20.75 -1.38
N ILE A 533 6.78 -20.93 -2.06
CA ILE A 533 7.88 -19.95 -2.02
C ILE A 533 7.39 -18.58 -2.49
N PHE A 534 6.76 -18.50 -3.65
CA PHE A 534 6.30 -17.22 -4.20
C PHE A 534 5.23 -16.55 -3.33
N LEU A 535 4.32 -17.32 -2.73
CA LEU A 535 3.31 -16.80 -1.83
C LEU A 535 3.89 -16.30 -0.48
N ARG A 536 5.04 -16.82 -0.02
CA ARG A 536 5.74 -16.30 1.18
C ARG A 536 6.53 -15.02 0.93
N LEU A 537 6.81 -14.69 -0.34
CA LEU A 537 7.58 -13.51 -0.74
C LEU A 537 6.69 -12.30 -1.08
N ILE A 538 5.44 -12.31 -0.62
CA ILE A 538 4.48 -11.21 -0.80
C ILE A 538 3.77 -10.93 0.52
N ARG A 539 3.26 -9.71 0.66
CA ARG A 539 2.37 -9.30 1.73
C ARG A 539 1.02 -8.85 1.16
N THR A 540 -0.07 -9.29 1.79
CA THR A 540 -1.43 -9.01 1.31
C THR A 540 -2.04 -7.78 2.00
N ASN A 541 -2.06 -6.63 1.33
CA ASN A 541 -2.65 -5.42 1.90
C ASN A 541 -4.19 -5.38 1.71
N ASN A 542 -4.89 -4.72 2.65
CA ASN A 542 -6.35 -4.69 2.69
C ASN A 542 -6.98 -3.82 1.56
N GLN A 543 -6.23 -2.87 0.98
CA GLN A 543 -6.71 -1.96 -0.08
C GLN A 543 -5.64 -1.54 -1.11
N GLU A 544 -4.37 -1.94 -0.94
CA GLU A 544 -3.25 -1.61 -1.83
C GLU A 544 -2.87 -2.80 -2.73
N GLN A 545 -2.02 -2.57 -3.73
CA GLN A 545 -1.41 -3.66 -4.51
C GLN A 545 -0.54 -4.51 -3.60
N ASP A 546 -0.57 -5.84 -3.76
CA ASP A 546 0.31 -6.74 -3.01
C ASP A 546 1.77 -6.33 -3.22
N THR A 547 2.51 -6.16 -2.12
CA THR A 547 3.91 -5.75 -2.15
C THR A 547 4.80 -6.98 -1.97
N ARG A 548 6.00 -6.93 -2.54
CA ARG A 548 7.01 -7.96 -2.26
C ARG A 548 7.47 -7.89 -0.80
N GLN A 549 7.87 -9.03 -0.27
CA GLN A 549 8.45 -9.14 1.07
C GLN A 549 9.67 -10.06 0.99
N ARG A 550 10.81 -9.59 1.53
CA ARG A 550 11.99 -10.42 1.72
C ARG A 550 11.77 -11.42 2.85
N GLN A 551 12.25 -12.64 2.69
CA GLN A 551 12.20 -13.68 3.72
C GLN A 551 13.60 -14.23 4.02
N PRO A 552 13.94 -14.48 5.30
CA PRO A 552 15.13 -15.26 5.61
C PRO A 552 15.06 -16.67 4.99
N LYS A 553 16.22 -17.22 4.58
CA LYS A 553 16.33 -18.57 4.02
C LYS A 553 15.69 -19.61 4.94
N GLU A 554 15.93 -19.50 6.25
CA GLU A 554 15.40 -20.42 7.26
C GLU A 554 13.87 -20.45 7.25
N ILE A 555 13.23 -19.28 7.11
CA ILE A 555 11.77 -19.17 7.02
C ILE A 555 11.21 -19.80 5.75
N LEU A 556 11.94 -19.77 4.63
CA LEU A 556 11.52 -20.51 3.44
C LEU A 556 11.72 -22.02 3.59
N LEU A 557 12.76 -22.46 4.30
CA LEU A 557 12.97 -23.87 4.59
C LEU A 557 11.87 -24.46 5.49
N ASN A 558 11.26 -23.65 6.35
CA ASN A 558 10.10 -24.06 7.15
C ASN A 558 8.89 -24.49 6.30
N ILE A 559 8.84 -24.21 4.98
CA ILE A 559 7.81 -24.79 4.08
C ILE A 559 7.84 -26.33 4.15
N ALA A 560 9.03 -26.90 4.32
CA ALA A 560 9.21 -28.34 4.39
C ALA A 560 8.89 -28.91 5.78
N ASN A 561 8.62 -28.08 6.80
CA ASN A 561 8.55 -28.51 8.21
C ASN A 561 9.79 -29.34 8.58
N GLU A 562 9.60 -30.48 9.26
CA GLU A 562 10.64 -31.42 9.68
C GLU A 562 11.06 -32.43 8.58
N ASP A 563 10.57 -32.29 7.34
CA ASP A 563 10.87 -33.21 6.23
C ASP A 563 12.21 -32.87 5.56
N GLU A 564 13.27 -33.62 5.93
CA GLU A 564 14.62 -33.43 5.38
C GLU A 564 14.72 -33.59 3.86
N GLU A 565 13.90 -34.45 3.23
CA GLU A 565 13.93 -34.64 1.78
C GLU A 565 13.33 -33.41 1.08
N LYS A 566 12.21 -32.90 1.59
CA LYS A 566 11.62 -31.65 1.08
C LYS A 566 12.54 -30.45 1.28
N GLN A 567 13.26 -30.36 2.40
CA GLN A 567 14.25 -29.30 2.62
C GLN A 567 15.34 -29.32 1.54
N LYS A 568 15.90 -30.51 1.22
CA LYS A 568 16.90 -30.66 0.15
C LYS A 568 16.36 -30.27 -1.23
N ILE A 569 15.10 -30.63 -1.52
CA ILE A 569 14.43 -30.21 -2.76
C ILE A 569 14.28 -28.69 -2.78
N LEU A 570 13.86 -28.08 -1.68
CA LEU A 570 13.63 -26.63 -1.58
C LEU A 570 14.93 -25.84 -1.76
N GLU A 571 16.02 -26.26 -1.12
CA GLU A 571 17.35 -25.67 -1.34
C GLU A 571 17.79 -25.77 -2.80
N LYS A 572 17.60 -26.94 -3.42
CA LYS A 572 17.92 -27.14 -4.85
C LYS A 572 17.02 -26.28 -5.76
N LEU A 573 15.74 -26.10 -5.41
CA LEU A 573 14.80 -25.26 -6.15
C LEU A 573 15.16 -23.79 -6.07
N ILE A 574 15.66 -23.30 -4.93
CA ILE A 574 16.06 -21.90 -4.81
C ILE A 574 17.44 -21.69 -5.46
N TYR A 575 18.46 -22.42 -5.01
CA TYR A 575 19.88 -22.12 -5.28
C TYR A 575 20.54 -23.04 -6.32
N GLY A 576 19.91 -24.16 -6.67
CA GLY A 576 20.50 -25.12 -7.61
C GLY A 576 20.72 -24.53 -9.00
N LYS A 577 21.52 -25.20 -9.83
CA LYS A 577 21.79 -24.78 -11.23
C LYS A 577 20.52 -24.57 -12.08
N GLN A 578 19.45 -25.27 -11.73
CA GLN A 578 18.12 -25.20 -12.35
C GLN A 578 17.09 -24.55 -11.41
N GLY A 579 17.59 -23.84 -10.41
CA GLY A 579 16.79 -23.17 -9.40
C GLY A 579 16.29 -21.80 -9.86
N LEU A 580 15.41 -21.22 -9.05
CA LEU A 580 14.68 -19.99 -9.31
C LEU A 580 15.57 -18.75 -9.30
N VAL A 581 16.70 -18.77 -8.55
CA VAL A 581 17.70 -17.69 -8.56
C VAL A 581 18.44 -17.66 -9.89
N ASN A 582 18.88 -18.82 -10.40
CA ASN A 582 19.51 -18.92 -11.71
C ASN A 582 18.53 -18.63 -12.85
N ALA A 583 17.25 -18.97 -12.67
CA ALA A 583 16.18 -18.58 -13.56
C ALA A 583 15.82 -17.08 -13.48
N ARG A 584 16.50 -16.30 -12.61
CA ARG A 584 16.27 -14.86 -12.41
C ARG A 584 14.81 -14.53 -12.07
N LEU A 585 14.13 -15.40 -11.34
CA LEU A 585 12.82 -15.11 -10.76
C LEU A 585 12.92 -14.72 -9.28
N LEU A 586 13.96 -15.20 -8.60
CA LEU A 586 14.30 -14.82 -7.23
C LEU A 586 15.68 -14.15 -7.19
N VAL A 587 15.88 -13.33 -6.17
CA VAL A 587 17.18 -12.74 -5.83
C VAL A 587 17.52 -13.10 -4.39
N THR A 588 18.81 -13.25 -4.11
CA THR A 588 19.32 -13.54 -2.77
C THR A 588 20.32 -12.48 -2.36
N GLY A 589 20.35 -12.17 -1.08
CA GLY A 589 21.44 -11.43 -0.46
C GLY A 589 21.83 -12.04 0.87
N SER A 590 22.82 -11.46 1.51
CA SER A 590 23.30 -11.90 2.81
C SER A 590 23.45 -10.70 3.72
N ASP A 591 22.88 -10.78 4.90
CA ASP A 591 23.22 -9.84 5.96
C ASP A 591 24.54 -10.29 6.60
N ILE A 592 25.50 -9.36 6.66
CA ILE A 592 26.74 -9.58 7.40
C ILE A 592 26.44 -9.17 8.84
N SER A 593 25.99 -10.11 9.67
CA SER A 593 25.96 -9.93 11.12
C SER A 593 27.15 -10.66 11.75
N SER A 594 27.90 -9.95 12.58
CA SER A 594 29.05 -10.48 13.31
C SER A 594 28.64 -11.66 14.23
N LYS A 595 29.43 -12.73 14.16
CA LYS A 595 29.29 -14.02 14.86
C LYS A 595 28.24 -14.98 14.24
N ASN A 596 28.70 -15.67 13.19
CA ASN A 596 28.30 -17.03 12.81
C ASN A 596 26.90 -17.31 12.24
N ILE A 597 26.17 -16.35 11.66
CA ILE A 597 25.10 -16.69 10.70
C ILE A 597 25.17 -15.73 9.52
N HIS A 598 25.56 -16.22 8.34
CA HIS A 598 25.16 -15.61 7.07
C HIS A 598 23.65 -15.82 6.96
N SER A 599 22.83 -14.91 7.48
CA SER A 599 21.39 -14.98 7.24
C SER A 599 21.16 -14.56 5.79
N VAL A 600 21.20 -15.58 4.92
CA VAL A 600 20.87 -15.41 3.50
C VAL A 600 19.38 -15.13 3.44
N TRP A 601 18.99 -14.02 2.82
CA TRP A 601 17.60 -13.71 2.54
C TRP A 601 17.29 -13.98 1.07
N VAL A 602 16.01 -14.21 0.79
CA VAL A 602 15.44 -14.45 -0.53
C VAL A 602 14.31 -13.46 -0.75
N ASP A 603 14.23 -12.89 -1.95
CA ASP A 603 13.16 -11.98 -2.38
C ASP A 603 12.75 -12.28 -3.83
N LEU A 604 11.58 -11.80 -4.23
CA LEU A 604 11.24 -11.68 -5.64
C LEU A 604 12.22 -10.73 -6.30
N VAL A 605 12.73 -11.11 -7.47
CA VAL A 605 13.63 -10.25 -8.24
C VAL A 605 12.98 -8.88 -8.54
N HIS A 606 11.66 -8.87 -8.81
CA HIS A 606 10.88 -7.65 -9.03
C HIS A 606 9.38 -7.88 -8.88
N GLU A 607 8.64 -6.84 -8.47
CA GLU A 607 7.17 -6.81 -8.43
C GLU A 607 6.49 -7.05 -9.80
N ALA A 608 7.23 -6.97 -10.91
CA ALA A 608 6.68 -7.22 -12.23
C ALA A 608 6.19 -8.66 -12.38
N LEU A 609 6.71 -9.59 -11.57
CA LEU A 609 6.22 -10.97 -11.47
C LEU A 609 4.83 -11.06 -10.86
N ILE A 610 4.53 -10.20 -9.88
CA ILE A 610 3.26 -10.19 -9.16
C ILE A 610 2.11 -9.94 -10.15
N GLU A 611 2.26 -8.95 -11.03
CA GLU A 611 1.24 -8.62 -12.04
C GLU A 611 1.40 -9.41 -13.35
N GLY A 612 2.64 -9.68 -13.76
CA GLY A 612 2.97 -10.21 -15.07
C GLY A 612 2.84 -11.73 -15.21
N TRP A 613 2.99 -12.49 -14.11
CA TRP A 613 2.82 -13.93 -14.13
C TRP A 613 1.38 -14.33 -13.77
N GLN A 614 0.62 -14.80 -14.76
CA GLN A 614 -0.82 -15.06 -14.61
C GLN A 614 -1.14 -16.14 -13.59
N ARG A 615 -0.30 -17.19 -13.51
CA ARG A 615 -0.48 -18.26 -12.53
C ARG A 615 -0.23 -17.76 -11.12
N PHE A 616 0.80 -16.94 -10.91
CA PHE A 616 1.04 -16.33 -9.61
C PHE A 616 -0.09 -15.40 -9.20
N LYS A 617 -0.61 -14.58 -10.12
CA LYS A 617 -1.82 -13.80 -9.89
C LYS A 617 -2.99 -14.67 -9.44
N ARG A 618 -3.24 -15.80 -10.10
CA ARG A 618 -4.30 -16.74 -9.72
C ARG A 618 -4.10 -17.32 -8.32
N TRP A 619 -2.89 -17.76 -7.98
CA TRP A 619 -2.58 -18.27 -6.63
C TRP A 619 -2.89 -17.23 -5.55
N ARG A 620 -2.50 -15.97 -5.77
CA ARG A 620 -2.79 -14.87 -4.83
C ARG A 620 -4.29 -14.63 -4.66
N GLU A 621 -5.06 -14.74 -5.74
CA GLU A 621 -6.52 -14.57 -5.70
C GLU A 621 -7.22 -15.75 -5.01
N GLU A 622 -6.78 -16.98 -5.28
CA GLU A 622 -7.34 -18.22 -4.70
C GLU A 622 -7.01 -18.38 -3.21
N ASP A 623 -5.79 -18.05 -2.79
CA ASP A 623 -5.31 -18.28 -1.42
C ASP A 623 -5.36 -17.01 -0.55
N ARG A 624 -5.98 -15.92 -1.03
CA ARG A 624 -5.96 -14.61 -0.36
C ARG A 624 -6.43 -14.64 1.09
N ASP A 625 -7.52 -15.36 1.33
CA ASP A 625 -8.12 -15.45 2.67
C ASP A 625 -7.22 -16.24 3.63
N LEU A 626 -6.54 -17.29 3.14
CA LEU A 626 -5.59 -18.08 3.93
C LEU A 626 -4.32 -17.28 4.24
N LEU A 627 -3.79 -16.53 3.28
CA LEU A 627 -2.65 -15.64 3.50
C LEU A 627 -2.95 -14.60 4.57
N ARG A 628 -4.10 -13.92 4.47
CA ARG A 628 -4.54 -12.96 5.49
C ARG A 628 -4.74 -13.60 6.87
N LEU A 629 -5.29 -14.80 6.91
CA LEU A 629 -5.46 -15.52 8.16
C LEU A 629 -4.10 -15.88 8.79
N SER A 630 -3.12 -16.29 7.97
CA SER A 630 -1.77 -16.58 8.44
C SER A 630 -1.04 -15.34 8.96
N GLU A 631 -1.19 -14.19 8.29
CA GLU A 631 -0.63 -12.91 8.74
C GLU A 631 -1.23 -12.48 10.09
N ARG A 632 -2.55 -12.56 10.25
CA ARG A 632 -3.24 -12.21 11.51
C ARG A 632 -2.89 -13.14 12.67
N LEU A 633 -2.76 -14.45 12.39
CA LEU A 633 -2.31 -15.43 13.38
C LEU A 633 -0.89 -15.11 13.85
N GLU A 634 0.03 -14.81 12.93
CA GLU A 634 1.40 -14.43 13.28
C GLU A 634 1.46 -13.11 14.04
N ASP A 635 0.67 -12.11 13.67
CA ASP A 635 0.60 -10.84 14.39
C ASP A 635 0.11 -11.03 15.84
N GLN A 636 -0.91 -11.87 16.07
CA GLN A 636 -1.36 -12.21 17.43
C GLN A 636 -0.31 -13.01 18.22
N ARG A 637 0.33 -13.99 17.58
CA ARG A 637 1.39 -14.76 18.22
C ARG A 637 2.54 -13.87 18.68
N GLN A 638 2.93 -12.88 17.87
CA GLN A 638 3.98 -11.92 18.23
C GLN A 638 3.56 -10.99 19.37
N GLN A 639 2.29 -10.58 19.44
CA GLN A 639 1.76 -9.82 20.57
C GLN A 639 1.84 -10.63 21.87
N TRP A 640 1.47 -11.92 21.81
CA TRP A 640 1.59 -12.82 22.94
C TRP A 640 3.05 -13.07 23.34
N LEU A 641 3.98 -13.24 22.40
CA LEU A 641 5.41 -13.37 22.73
C LEU A 641 6.00 -12.14 23.43
N LYS A 642 5.51 -10.93 23.08
CA LYS A 642 5.93 -9.69 23.76
C LYS A 642 5.43 -9.62 25.20
N ASN A 643 4.25 -10.17 25.47
CA ASN A 643 3.65 -10.20 26.79
C ASN A 643 2.84 -11.50 26.96
N PRO A 644 3.47 -12.58 27.46
CA PRO A 644 2.90 -13.92 27.49
C PRO A 644 1.93 -14.07 28.67
N ILE A 645 0.82 -13.33 28.58
CA ILE A 645 -0.33 -13.45 29.47
C ILE A 645 -1.48 -14.08 28.70
N ASP A 646 -2.28 -14.91 29.39
CA ASP A 646 -3.38 -15.67 28.76
C ASP A 646 -4.41 -14.77 28.06
N GLU A 647 -4.58 -13.52 28.50
CA GLU A 647 -5.46 -12.54 27.87
C GLU A 647 -5.05 -12.16 26.44
N ASN A 648 -3.76 -12.36 26.09
CA ASN A 648 -3.21 -12.12 24.76
C ASN A 648 -3.24 -13.38 23.86
N LEU A 649 -3.76 -14.51 24.36
CA LEU A 649 -4.04 -15.67 23.51
C LEU A 649 -5.16 -15.35 22.52
N MET A 650 -5.22 -16.14 21.45
CA MET A 650 -6.23 -15.95 20.42
C MET A 650 -7.62 -16.26 20.96
N MET A 651 -8.58 -15.34 20.82
CA MET A 651 -9.95 -15.53 21.29
C MET A 651 -11.02 -15.21 20.23
N GLY A 652 -12.19 -15.81 20.40
CA GLY A 652 -13.41 -15.46 19.67
C GLY A 652 -13.32 -15.69 18.16
N GLY A 653 -13.63 -14.65 17.38
CA GLY A 653 -13.78 -14.79 15.92
C GLY A 653 -12.52 -15.24 15.18
N LEU A 654 -11.33 -14.84 15.65
CA LEU A 654 -10.07 -15.27 15.01
C LEU A 654 -9.77 -16.74 15.32
N LEU A 655 -9.92 -17.17 16.57
CA LEU A 655 -9.72 -18.58 16.96
C LEU A 655 -10.67 -19.50 16.20
N MET A 656 -11.94 -19.09 16.05
CA MET A 656 -12.91 -19.84 15.25
C MET A 656 -12.51 -19.96 13.77
N GLN A 657 -11.98 -18.89 13.17
CA GLN A 657 -11.49 -18.93 11.78
C GLN A 657 -10.29 -19.87 11.63
N VAL A 658 -9.31 -19.79 12.55
CA VAL A 658 -8.13 -20.67 12.57
C VAL A 658 -8.56 -22.13 12.77
N ARG A 659 -9.44 -22.41 13.73
CA ARG A 659 -9.98 -23.75 14.00
C ARG A 659 -10.66 -24.37 12.77
N GLN A 660 -11.43 -23.59 12.01
CA GLN A 660 -12.13 -24.07 10.81
C GLN A 660 -11.21 -24.33 9.62
N GLN A 661 -10.07 -23.64 9.53
CA GLN A 661 -9.20 -23.66 8.36
C GLN A 661 -7.80 -24.22 8.64
N TRP A 662 -7.55 -24.75 9.85
CA TRP A 662 -6.22 -25.14 10.34
C TRP A 662 -5.44 -26.01 9.34
N GLU A 663 -6.03 -27.10 8.86
CA GLU A 663 -5.36 -28.01 7.90
C GLU A 663 -4.92 -27.30 6.61
N LYS A 664 -5.73 -26.37 6.10
CA LYS A 664 -5.40 -25.59 4.90
C LYS A 664 -4.43 -24.45 5.18
N LEU A 665 -4.38 -23.97 6.41
CA LEU A 665 -3.58 -22.83 6.82
C LEU A 665 -2.10 -23.22 7.02
N GLN A 666 -1.84 -24.45 7.49
CA GLN A 666 -0.50 -24.94 7.84
C GLN A 666 0.61 -24.63 6.81
N PRO A 667 0.44 -24.86 5.50
CA PRO A 667 1.48 -24.59 4.51
C PRO A 667 1.90 -23.11 4.41
N TYR A 668 1.03 -22.20 4.82
CA TYR A 668 1.23 -20.75 4.74
C TYR A 668 1.88 -20.16 5.99
N LEU A 669 2.04 -20.94 7.07
CA LEU A 669 2.61 -20.48 8.33
C LEU A 669 4.13 -20.28 8.22
N LEU A 670 4.64 -19.14 8.70
CA LEU A 670 6.08 -18.87 8.74
C LEU A 670 6.80 -19.77 9.76
N TYR A 671 6.12 -20.05 10.88
CA TYR A 671 6.58 -20.87 12.00
C TYR A 671 5.53 -21.95 12.31
N PRO A 672 5.43 -23.01 11.49
CA PRO A 672 4.32 -23.98 11.59
C PRO A 672 4.24 -24.67 12.95
N THR A 673 5.38 -25.01 13.56
CA THR A 673 5.46 -25.69 14.85
C THR A 673 5.03 -24.76 15.99
N GLU A 674 5.60 -23.56 16.03
CA GLU A 674 5.35 -22.56 17.06
C GLU A 674 3.93 -21.98 16.96
N ALA A 675 3.42 -21.82 15.73
CA ALA A 675 2.03 -21.44 15.51
C ALA A 675 1.06 -22.56 15.92
N ALA A 676 1.45 -23.83 15.77
CA ALA A 676 0.65 -24.96 16.27
C ALA A 676 0.59 -24.99 17.80
N GLU A 677 1.69 -24.69 18.47
CA GLU A 677 1.73 -24.53 19.93
C GLU A 677 0.82 -23.39 20.39
N PHE A 678 0.98 -22.20 19.81
CA PHE A 678 0.15 -21.04 20.14
C PHE A 678 -1.35 -21.29 19.88
N TYR A 679 -1.69 -21.97 18.79
CA TYR A 679 -3.06 -22.37 18.50
C TYR A 679 -3.62 -23.34 19.56
N ARG A 680 -2.85 -24.37 19.96
CA ARG A 680 -3.28 -25.32 21.00
C ARG A 680 -3.52 -24.62 22.34
N GLU A 681 -2.59 -23.78 22.79
CA GLU A 681 -2.74 -23.03 24.05
C GLU A 681 -3.96 -22.11 24.01
N SER A 682 -4.19 -21.43 22.87
CA SER A 682 -5.37 -20.58 22.68
C SER A 682 -6.68 -21.39 22.70
N ASP A 683 -6.69 -22.57 22.07
CA ASP A 683 -7.85 -23.46 22.00
C ASP A 683 -8.21 -24.02 23.39
N GLU A 684 -7.21 -24.49 24.13
CA GLU A 684 -7.35 -25.01 25.50
C GLU A 684 -7.85 -23.91 26.45
N TYR A 685 -7.30 -22.70 26.37
CA TYR A 685 -7.74 -21.58 27.18
C TYR A 685 -9.20 -21.19 26.90
N GLU A 686 -9.63 -21.12 25.63
CA GLU A 686 -11.04 -20.82 25.29
C GLU A 686 -11.98 -21.90 25.86
N GLN A 687 -11.60 -23.18 25.75
CA GLN A 687 -12.38 -24.29 26.28
C GLN A 687 -12.54 -24.17 27.81
N GLU A 688 -11.45 -23.90 28.54
CA GLU A 688 -11.52 -23.69 29.99
C GLU A 688 -12.42 -22.51 30.39
N GLN A 689 -12.32 -21.37 29.68
CA GLN A 689 -13.16 -20.20 29.96
C GLN A 689 -14.63 -20.50 29.72
N ARG A 690 -14.92 -21.29 28.67
CA ARG A 690 -16.28 -21.74 28.38
C ARG A 690 -16.83 -22.65 29.48
N GLU A 691 -16.06 -23.64 29.92
CA GLU A 691 -16.46 -24.53 31.00
C GLU A 691 -16.71 -23.77 32.31
N LYS A 692 -15.81 -22.84 32.68
CA LYS A 692 -15.98 -21.97 33.85
C LYS A 692 -17.25 -21.11 33.75
N ARG A 693 -17.57 -20.58 32.57
CA ARG A 693 -18.80 -19.80 32.34
C ARG A 693 -20.05 -20.67 32.47
N GLU A 694 -20.07 -21.86 31.86
CA GLU A 694 -21.19 -22.80 31.97
C GLU A 694 -21.39 -23.25 33.44
N GLU A 695 -20.31 -23.51 34.18
CA GLU A 695 -20.38 -23.84 35.60
C GLU A 695 -20.96 -22.67 36.42
N LEU A 696 -20.52 -21.43 36.15
CA LEU A 696 -21.02 -20.24 36.81
C LEU A 696 -22.51 -20.02 36.54
N GLU A 697 -22.95 -20.21 35.29
CA GLU A 697 -24.37 -20.12 34.93
C GLU A 697 -25.21 -21.17 35.68
N ILE A 698 -24.74 -22.41 35.76
CA ILE A 698 -25.40 -23.47 36.54
C ILE A 698 -25.45 -23.10 38.03
N LYS A 699 -24.35 -22.57 38.58
CA LYS A 699 -24.29 -22.10 39.99
C LYS A 699 -25.29 -20.96 40.23
N LEU A 700 -25.37 -19.98 39.33
CA LEU A 700 -26.32 -18.87 39.40
C LEU A 700 -27.77 -19.36 39.34
N GLN A 701 -28.09 -20.30 38.44
CA GLN A 701 -29.42 -20.91 38.36
C GLN A 701 -29.79 -21.69 39.63
N LYS A 702 -28.85 -22.43 40.24
CA LYS A 702 -29.08 -23.15 41.50
C LYS A 702 -29.29 -22.19 42.67
N MET A 703 -28.48 -21.13 42.78
CA MET A 703 -28.65 -20.12 43.82
C MET A 703 -29.99 -19.38 43.70
N SER A 704 -30.46 -19.06 42.49
CA SER A 704 -31.75 -18.40 42.30
C SER A 704 -32.92 -19.26 42.79
N ARG A 705 -32.90 -20.58 42.49
CA ARG A 705 -33.91 -21.54 42.97
C ARG A 705 -33.98 -21.63 44.49
N LEU A 706 -32.83 -21.70 45.17
CA LEU A 706 -32.76 -21.77 46.64
C LEU A 706 -33.19 -20.46 47.32
N THR A 707 -33.04 -19.33 46.64
CA THR A 707 -33.34 -18.01 47.20
C THR A 707 -34.84 -17.70 47.16
N TYR A 708 -35.58 -18.24 46.20
CA TYR A 708 -36.96 -17.79 45.90
C TYR A 708 -38.06 -18.84 46.09
N LEU A 709 -37.76 -20.10 46.40
CA LEU A 709 -38.77 -21.14 46.65
C LEU A 709 -38.94 -21.45 48.14
N ASP A 710 -40.15 -21.85 48.53
CA ASP A 710 -40.47 -22.40 49.85
C ASP A 710 -40.07 -23.88 49.91
N GLY A 711 -39.30 -24.27 50.92
CA GLY A 711 -38.71 -25.61 51.03
C GLY A 711 -39.70 -26.76 51.24
N LEU A 712 -40.95 -26.48 51.66
CA LEU A 712 -41.96 -27.51 51.89
C LEU A 712 -42.91 -27.67 50.70
N THR A 713 -43.40 -26.55 50.17
CA THR A 713 -44.48 -26.51 49.18
C THR A 713 -44.01 -26.32 47.74
N GLU A 714 -42.74 -25.98 47.54
CA GLU A 714 -42.14 -25.61 46.23
C GLU A 714 -42.86 -24.47 45.51
N THR A 715 -43.69 -23.69 46.23
CA THR A 715 -44.20 -22.39 45.76
C THR A 715 -43.13 -21.33 45.95
N TYR A 716 -43.33 -20.12 45.42
CA TYR A 716 -42.41 -19.03 45.72
C TYR A 716 -42.47 -18.66 47.22
N ASN A 717 -41.36 -18.25 47.81
CA ASN A 717 -41.33 -17.86 49.22
C ASN A 717 -41.73 -16.39 49.41
N ARG A 718 -41.90 -15.98 50.67
CA ARG A 718 -42.25 -14.61 51.05
C ARG A 718 -41.30 -13.54 50.48
N ARG A 719 -40.01 -13.85 50.31
CA ARG A 719 -39.03 -12.91 49.74
C ARG A 719 -39.29 -12.66 48.27
N PHE A 720 -39.58 -13.71 47.50
CA PHE A 720 -39.99 -13.57 46.09
C PHE A 720 -41.29 -12.77 45.98
N PHE A 721 -42.29 -13.07 46.81
CA PHE A 721 -43.55 -12.32 46.83
C PHE A 721 -43.34 -10.81 46.95
N GLN A 722 -42.51 -10.36 47.91
CA GLN A 722 -42.24 -8.93 48.10
C GLN A 722 -41.64 -8.27 46.86
N GLN A 723 -40.69 -8.94 46.21
CA GLN A 723 -40.02 -8.42 45.03
C GLN A 723 -40.92 -8.42 43.80
N GLU A 724 -41.64 -9.52 43.56
CA GLU A 724 -42.51 -9.64 42.40
C GLU A 724 -43.73 -8.72 42.52
N LEU A 725 -44.32 -8.57 43.71
CA LEU A 725 -45.39 -7.60 43.93
C LEU A 725 -44.92 -6.17 43.65
N GLN A 726 -43.71 -5.80 44.11
CA GLN A 726 -43.13 -4.49 43.83
C GLN A 726 -42.91 -4.24 42.34
N LYS A 727 -42.38 -5.24 41.63
CA LYS A 727 -42.17 -5.18 40.19
C LYS A 727 -43.51 -5.03 39.44
N GLN A 728 -44.50 -5.87 39.75
CA GLN A 728 -45.81 -5.82 39.08
C GLN A 728 -46.57 -4.54 39.39
N TYR A 729 -46.47 -4.02 40.61
CA TYR A 729 -47.01 -2.72 40.99
C TYR A 729 -46.44 -1.60 40.12
N GLN A 730 -45.12 -1.56 39.93
CA GLN A 730 -44.47 -0.55 39.09
C GLN A 730 -44.90 -0.68 37.62
N LEU A 731 -44.93 -1.90 37.08
CA LEU A 731 -45.38 -2.17 35.71
C LEU A 731 -46.84 -1.76 35.48
N THR A 732 -47.70 -2.00 36.47
CA THR A 732 -49.13 -1.62 36.40
C THR A 732 -49.31 -0.12 36.40
N LYS A 733 -48.51 0.58 37.21
CA LYS A 733 -48.48 2.05 37.26
C LYS A 733 -48.02 2.67 35.94
N GLU A 734 -47.07 2.04 35.24
CA GLU A 734 -46.53 2.53 33.97
C GLU A 734 -47.41 2.18 32.75
N ASN A 735 -48.00 0.98 32.71
CA ASN A 735 -48.60 0.43 31.49
C ASN A 735 -50.14 0.53 31.41
N SER A 736 -50.78 1.34 32.26
CA SER A 736 -52.24 1.47 32.32
C SER A 736 -53.00 0.15 32.44
N SER A 737 -52.47 -0.79 33.24
CA SER A 737 -53.03 -2.13 33.37
C SER A 737 -53.67 -2.38 34.75
N LEU A 738 -54.04 -3.63 35.01
CA LEU A 738 -54.69 -4.07 36.25
C LEU A 738 -53.74 -4.96 37.05
N LEU A 739 -53.83 -4.92 38.38
CA LEU A 739 -53.12 -5.84 39.26
C LEU A 739 -54.07 -6.39 40.30
N CYS A 740 -54.14 -7.71 40.38
CA CYS A 740 -54.92 -8.41 41.41
C CYS A 740 -53.99 -9.16 42.37
N LEU A 741 -54.32 -9.09 43.66
CA LEU A 741 -53.70 -9.84 44.73
C LEU A 741 -54.77 -10.69 45.43
N ILE A 742 -54.48 -11.98 45.61
CA ILE A 742 -55.30 -12.88 46.40
C ILE A 742 -54.50 -13.34 47.62
N LEU A 743 -55.03 -13.13 48.81
CA LEU A 743 -54.58 -13.77 50.05
C LEU A 743 -55.46 -15.00 50.31
N ALA A 744 -54.84 -16.12 50.64
CA ALA A 744 -55.49 -17.40 50.79
C ALA A 744 -55.04 -18.05 52.09
N ASP A 745 -55.99 -18.47 52.93
CA ASP A 745 -55.69 -19.10 54.22
C ASP A 745 -56.46 -20.41 54.36
N ILE A 746 -55.79 -21.45 54.89
CA ILE A 746 -56.43 -22.75 55.12
C ILE A 746 -57.24 -22.69 56.42
N ASP A 747 -58.55 -22.90 56.30
CA ASP A 747 -59.47 -22.76 57.42
C ASP A 747 -59.21 -23.80 58.52
N TYR A 748 -59.17 -23.33 59.77
CA TYR A 748 -58.94 -24.16 60.96
C TYR A 748 -57.70 -25.07 60.86
N PHE A 749 -56.63 -24.62 60.20
CA PHE A 749 -55.43 -25.44 59.98
C PHE A 749 -54.72 -25.83 61.29
N LYS A 750 -54.75 -24.97 62.32
CA LYS A 750 -54.27 -25.34 63.67
C LYS A 750 -55.02 -26.55 64.23
N HIS A 751 -56.36 -26.57 64.15
CA HIS A 751 -57.17 -27.71 64.60
C HIS A 751 -56.90 -28.96 63.76
N TYR A 752 -56.62 -28.79 62.47
CA TYR A 752 -56.19 -29.89 61.61
C TYR A 752 -54.88 -30.50 62.12
N ASN A 753 -53.87 -29.68 62.41
CA ASN A 753 -52.59 -30.12 62.97
C ASN A 753 -52.74 -30.76 64.36
N ASP A 754 -53.58 -30.19 65.23
CA ASP A 754 -53.84 -30.74 66.56
C ASP A 754 -54.53 -32.13 66.47
N THR A 755 -55.28 -32.39 65.39
CA THR A 755 -56.00 -33.65 65.18
C THR A 755 -55.15 -34.71 64.49
N TYR A 756 -54.38 -34.33 63.47
CA TYR A 756 -53.68 -35.27 62.58
C TYR A 756 -52.15 -35.26 62.72
N GLY A 757 -51.60 -34.31 63.48
CA GLY A 757 -50.16 -34.10 63.61
C GLY A 757 -49.57 -33.24 62.49
N HIS A 758 -48.42 -32.62 62.76
CA HIS A 758 -47.75 -31.70 61.83
C HIS A 758 -47.34 -32.35 60.50
N LEU A 759 -46.97 -33.64 60.48
CA LEU A 759 -46.60 -34.34 59.25
C LEU A 759 -47.77 -34.43 58.27
N GLN A 760 -48.98 -34.69 58.76
CA GLN A 760 -50.20 -34.68 57.95
C GLN A 760 -50.60 -33.26 57.56
N GLY A 761 -50.28 -32.27 58.40
CA GLY A 761 -50.36 -30.85 58.08
C GLY A 761 -49.50 -30.47 56.88
N ASP A 762 -48.24 -30.90 56.88
CA ASP A 762 -47.29 -30.69 55.80
C ASP A 762 -47.77 -31.29 54.47
N GLU A 763 -48.31 -32.52 54.51
CA GLU A 763 -48.92 -33.15 53.32
C GLU A 763 -50.18 -32.40 52.84
N CYS A 764 -50.98 -31.86 53.76
CA CYS A 764 -52.10 -30.99 53.41
C CYS A 764 -51.60 -29.73 52.67
N LEU A 765 -50.60 -29.04 53.21
CA LEU A 765 -49.99 -27.85 52.60
C LEU A 765 -49.44 -28.14 51.21
N LYS A 766 -48.71 -29.24 51.03
CA LYS A 766 -48.20 -29.67 49.71
C LYS A 766 -49.31 -29.88 48.69
N ARG A 767 -50.40 -30.55 49.09
CA ARG A 767 -51.54 -30.82 48.20
C ARG A 767 -52.29 -29.56 47.81
N VAL A 768 -52.50 -28.64 48.76
CA VAL A 768 -53.11 -27.33 48.49
C VAL A 768 -52.20 -26.52 47.56
N ALA A 769 -50.91 -26.38 47.88
CA ALA A 769 -49.94 -25.66 47.07
C ALA A 769 -49.84 -26.19 45.63
N LYS A 770 -49.77 -27.52 45.44
CA LYS A 770 -49.76 -28.15 44.11
C LYS A 770 -51.02 -27.82 43.31
N THR A 771 -52.16 -27.77 43.97
CA THR A 771 -53.44 -27.41 43.36
C THR A 771 -53.47 -25.95 42.94
N LEU A 772 -53.03 -25.03 43.80
CA LEU A 772 -52.92 -23.61 43.48
C LEU A 772 -51.98 -23.38 42.29
N LYS A 773 -50.78 -23.97 42.29
CA LYS A 773 -49.83 -23.89 41.16
C LYS A 773 -50.43 -24.40 39.87
N TYR A 774 -51.12 -25.56 39.90
CA TYR A 774 -51.74 -26.14 38.72
C TYR A 774 -52.81 -25.22 38.10
N ILE A 775 -53.64 -24.59 38.93
CA ILE A 775 -54.66 -23.65 38.45
C ILE A 775 -53.99 -22.39 37.88
N MET A 776 -52.96 -21.88 38.56
CA MET A 776 -52.27 -20.65 38.14
C MET A 776 -51.46 -20.79 36.85
N ASN A 777 -50.98 -21.99 36.51
CA ASN A 777 -50.30 -22.24 35.23
C ASN A 777 -51.13 -21.86 33.98
N SER A 778 -52.45 -21.65 34.12
CA SER A 778 -53.33 -21.20 33.02
C SER A 778 -53.36 -19.67 32.85
N TYR A 779 -52.70 -18.90 33.71
CA TYR A 779 -52.71 -17.43 33.72
C TYR A 779 -51.30 -16.89 33.56
N GLN A 780 -51.13 -16.03 32.55
CA GLN A 780 -49.84 -15.45 32.19
C GLN A 780 -49.29 -14.60 33.35
N ASP A 781 -47.99 -14.75 33.61
CA ASP A 781 -47.24 -14.01 34.63
C ASP A 781 -47.80 -14.09 36.06
N SER A 782 -48.68 -15.07 36.32
CA SER A 782 -49.21 -15.32 37.66
C SER A 782 -48.18 -15.99 38.56
N SER A 783 -48.19 -15.64 39.85
CA SER A 783 -47.23 -16.18 40.83
C SER A 783 -47.95 -16.64 42.10
N VAL A 784 -47.74 -17.91 42.49
CA VAL A 784 -48.20 -18.46 43.77
C VAL A 784 -47.04 -18.46 44.75
N CYS A 785 -47.21 -17.80 45.89
CA CYS A 785 -46.20 -17.76 46.94
C CYS A 785 -46.79 -18.23 48.27
N ARG A 786 -46.03 -19.02 49.05
CA ARG A 786 -46.36 -19.27 50.45
C ARG A 786 -45.87 -18.09 51.29
N PHE A 787 -46.80 -17.39 51.91
CA PHE A 787 -46.50 -16.18 52.68
C PHE A 787 -45.96 -16.53 54.08
N GLY A 788 -46.50 -17.58 54.70
CA GLY A 788 -46.03 -18.15 55.97
C GLY A 788 -47.05 -19.12 56.56
N GLY A 789 -46.61 -20.17 57.25
CA GLY A 789 -47.54 -21.13 57.87
C GLY A 789 -48.50 -21.76 56.85
N GLU A 790 -49.79 -21.53 57.05
CA GLU A 790 -50.92 -21.93 56.21
C GLU A 790 -51.35 -20.91 55.15
N GLU A 791 -50.70 -19.74 55.10
CA GLU A 791 -51.06 -18.63 54.23
C GLU A 791 -50.34 -18.70 52.87
N PHE A 792 -51.13 -18.53 51.81
CA PHE A 792 -50.67 -18.40 50.43
C PHE A 792 -51.08 -17.04 49.87
N THR A 793 -50.28 -16.54 48.92
CA THR A 793 -50.54 -15.33 48.16
C THR A 793 -50.50 -15.66 46.68
N ILE A 794 -51.35 -15.00 45.89
CA ILE A 794 -51.36 -15.14 44.44
C ILE A 794 -51.35 -13.75 43.82
N ILE A 795 -50.33 -13.46 43.02
CA ILE A 795 -50.22 -12.23 42.24
C ILE A 795 -50.72 -12.52 40.83
N LEU A 796 -51.66 -11.71 40.35
CA LEU A 796 -52.34 -11.85 39.07
C LEU A 796 -52.26 -10.52 38.29
N PRO A 797 -51.25 -10.34 37.43
CA PRO A 797 -51.17 -9.20 36.54
C PRO A 797 -52.31 -9.19 35.53
N ASN A 798 -52.71 -8.01 35.09
CA ASN A 798 -53.70 -7.74 34.04
C ASN A 798 -55.06 -8.44 34.26
N THR A 799 -55.42 -8.70 35.52
CA THR A 799 -56.64 -9.45 35.87
C THR A 799 -57.69 -8.50 36.45
N SER A 800 -58.89 -8.53 35.89
CA SER A 800 -60.02 -7.73 36.37
C SER A 800 -60.67 -8.32 37.63
N SER A 801 -61.40 -7.50 38.39
CA SER A 801 -62.13 -7.94 39.60
C SER A 801 -63.13 -9.07 39.30
N SER A 802 -63.81 -9.04 38.15
CA SER A 802 -64.74 -10.14 37.76
C SER A 802 -64.00 -11.44 37.40
N GLU A 803 -62.80 -11.34 36.82
CA GLU A 803 -61.98 -12.53 36.53
C GLU A 803 -61.34 -13.10 37.79
N SER A 804 -60.87 -12.24 38.70
CA SER A 804 -60.26 -12.69 39.95
C SER A 804 -61.27 -13.38 40.86
N GLU A 805 -62.54 -12.94 40.90
CA GLU A 805 -63.62 -13.67 41.58
C GLU A 805 -63.84 -15.08 40.99
N LYS A 806 -63.89 -15.20 39.66
CA LYS A 806 -64.00 -16.51 38.99
C LYS A 806 -62.81 -17.41 39.29
N ILE A 807 -61.61 -16.84 39.35
CA ILE A 807 -60.39 -17.54 39.74
C ILE A 807 -60.49 -18.00 41.19
N GLY A 808 -60.95 -17.14 42.10
CA GLY A 808 -61.19 -17.46 43.51
C GLY A 808 -62.17 -18.62 43.66
N GLU A 809 -63.33 -18.57 43.00
CA GLU A 809 -64.28 -19.68 43.01
C GLU A 809 -63.67 -20.99 42.49
N LYS A 810 -62.85 -20.92 41.44
CA LYS A 810 -62.16 -22.09 40.87
C LYS A 810 -61.18 -22.68 41.89
N ILE A 811 -60.45 -21.84 42.62
CA ILE A 811 -59.54 -22.25 43.70
C ILE A 811 -60.33 -22.95 44.80
N LEU A 812 -61.40 -22.32 45.32
CA LEU A 812 -62.24 -22.90 46.38
C LEU A 812 -62.82 -24.25 45.98
N LYS A 813 -63.39 -24.34 44.78
CA LYS A 813 -63.94 -25.60 44.23
C LYS A 813 -62.88 -26.68 44.10
N ALA A 814 -61.69 -26.34 43.59
CA ALA A 814 -60.60 -27.30 43.41
C ALA A 814 -60.04 -27.81 44.73
N VAL A 815 -59.80 -26.93 45.72
CA VAL A 815 -59.33 -27.33 47.05
C VAL A 815 -60.38 -28.21 47.74
N HIS A 816 -61.66 -27.85 47.67
CA HIS A 816 -62.75 -28.67 48.20
C HIS A 816 -62.81 -30.07 47.54
N GLN A 817 -62.55 -30.16 46.23
CA GLN A 817 -62.51 -31.44 45.50
C GLN A 817 -61.34 -32.34 45.90
N LEU A 818 -60.29 -31.83 46.56
CA LEU A 818 -59.23 -32.66 47.13
C LEU A 818 -59.73 -33.60 48.22
N LYS A 819 -60.88 -33.28 48.84
CA LYS A 819 -61.53 -34.04 49.91
C LYS A 819 -60.53 -34.48 51.00
N ILE A 820 -59.63 -33.57 51.40
CA ILE A 820 -58.67 -33.82 52.49
C ILE A 820 -59.47 -33.87 53.80
N PRO A 821 -59.55 -35.00 54.52
CA PRO A 821 -60.44 -35.14 55.68
C PRO A 821 -60.08 -34.17 56.81
N HIS A 822 -61.04 -33.39 57.30
CA HIS A 822 -60.91 -32.52 58.48
C HIS A 822 -62.06 -32.81 59.45
N LYS A 823 -61.93 -33.90 60.22
CA LYS A 823 -63.02 -34.46 61.04
C LYS A 823 -63.54 -33.49 62.12
N ASN A 824 -62.68 -32.62 62.61
CA ASN A 824 -62.98 -31.66 63.68
C ASN A 824 -63.22 -30.25 63.15
N SER A 825 -63.34 -30.06 61.82
CA SER A 825 -63.67 -28.75 61.26
C SER A 825 -65.14 -28.42 61.54
N PRO A 826 -65.43 -27.21 62.05
CA PRO A 826 -66.80 -26.75 62.26
C PRO A 826 -67.49 -26.31 60.96
N ILE A 827 -66.79 -26.27 59.82
CA ILE A 827 -67.33 -25.83 58.52
C ILE A 827 -67.81 -27.03 57.69
N LYS A 828 -66.90 -27.96 57.39
CA LYS A 828 -67.11 -29.11 56.49
C LYS A 828 -66.22 -30.28 56.93
N PRO A 829 -66.56 -31.54 56.61
CA PRO A 829 -65.72 -32.69 56.94
C PRO A 829 -64.40 -32.76 56.15
N TYR A 830 -64.06 -31.72 55.38
CA TYR A 830 -62.86 -31.63 54.57
C TYR A 830 -62.23 -30.24 54.72
N VAL A 831 -60.93 -30.13 54.41
CA VAL A 831 -60.19 -28.86 54.38
C VAL A 831 -60.83 -27.89 53.38
N THR A 832 -61.02 -26.65 53.83
CA THR A 832 -61.49 -25.51 53.04
C THR A 832 -60.47 -24.37 53.10
N LEU A 833 -60.67 -23.37 52.27
CA LEU A 833 -59.81 -22.21 52.13
C LEU A 833 -60.72 -20.97 52.20
N SER A 834 -60.26 -19.91 52.84
CA SER A 834 -60.87 -18.58 52.73
C SER A 834 -59.98 -17.70 51.86
N LEU A 835 -60.60 -16.86 51.01
CA LEU A 835 -59.87 -15.99 50.08
C LEU A 835 -60.20 -14.52 50.32
N GLY A 836 -59.16 -13.67 50.30
CA GLY A 836 -59.29 -12.22 50.23
C GLY A 836 -58.73 -11.72 48.91
N ILE A 837 -59.57 -11.07 48.11
CA ILE A 837 -59.21 -10.61 46.76
C ILE A 837 -59.23 -9.08 46.75
N ALA A 838 -58.15 -8.47 46.29
CA ALA A 838 -58.09 -7.04 46.00
C ALA A 838 -57.57 -6.81 44.58
N THR A 839 -58.17 -5.88 43.85
CA THR A 839 -57.79 -5.54 42.48
C THR A 839 -57.68 -4.03 42.35
N VAL A 840 -56.56 -3.57 41.79
CA VAL A 840 -56.27 -2.15 41.61
C VAL A 840 -55.95 -1.85 40.14
N ASN A 841 -56.31 -0.65 39.69
CA ASN A 841 -55.97 -0.15 38.35
C ASN A 841 -54.92 0.96 38.40
N SER A 842 -54.34 1.28 37.25
CA SER A 842 -53.33 2.35 37.11
C SER A 842 -53.76 3.71 37.67
N ASN A 843 -55.03 4.10 37.49
CA ASN A 843 -55.54 5.39 37.96
C ASN A 843 -55.54 5.48 39.49
N GLN A 844 -55.97 4.42 40.18
CA GLN A 844 -55.93 4.33 41.65
C GLN A 844 -54.49 4.38 42.17
N LEU A 845 -53.54 3.72 41.48
CA LEU A 845 -52.11 3.74 41.85
C LEU A 845 -51.42 5.11 41.65
N LEU A 846 -51.97 5.96 40.79
CA LEU A 846 -51.51 7.33 40.59
C LEU A 846 -52.03 8.29 41.67
N GLU A 847 -53.17 7.97 42.30
CA GLU A 847 -53.83 8.77 43.34
C GLU A 847 -53.37 8.44 44.79
N SER A 848 -52.12 7.99 44.95
CA SER A 848 -51.47 7.66 46.24
C SER A 848 -51.85 6.32 46.89
N PHE A 849 -52.54 5.42 46.19
CA PHE A 849 -52.80 4.06 46.68
C PHE A 849 -51.50 3.23 46.66
N SER A 850 -51.00 2.82 47.83
CA SER A 850 -49.70 2.15 47.97
C SER A 850 -49.81 0.62 47.86
N MET A 851 -48.65 -0.05 47.71
CA MET A 851 -48.60 -1.52 47.82
C MET A 851 -49.12 -2.05 49.16
N GLN A 852 -48.94 -1.29 50.24
CA GLN A 852 -49.43 -1.69 51.56
C GLN A 852 -50.96 -1.64 51.62
N ASP A 853 -51.57 -0.67 50.92
CA ASP A 853 -53.02 -0.55 50.83
C ASP A 853 -53.63 -1.73 50.05
N LEU A 854 -52.98 -2.18 48.96
CA LEU A 854 -53.42 -3.36 48.21
C LEU A 854 -53.40 -4.63 49.08
N ILE A 855 -52.33 -4.82 49.86
CA ILE A 855 -52.21 -5.96 50.79
C ILE A 855 -53.28 -5.84 51.89
N MET A 856 -53.49 -4.64 52.43
CA MET A 856 -54.47 -4.38 53.49
C MET A 856 -55.91 -4.60 53.01
N GLU A 857 -56.26 -4.22 51.79
CA GLU A 857 -57.57 -4.52 51.21
C GLU A 857 -57.80 -6.02 51.04
N ALA A 858 -56.80 -6.75 50.55
CA ALA A 858 -56.89 -8.20 50.42
C ALA A 858 -57.00 -8.88 51.79
N ASP A 859 -56.29 -8.39 52.81
CA ASP A 859 -56.35 -8.91 54.18
C ASP A 859 -57.70 -8.62 54.83
N ASN A 860 -58.25 -7.42 54.65
CA ASN A 860 -59.59 -7.07 55.11
C ASN A 860 -60.66 -7.95 54.45
N ALA A 861 -60.55 -8.23 53.15
CA ALA A 861 -61.45 -9.14 52.45
C ALA A 861 -61.34 -10.57 53.00
N LEU A 862 -60.12 -11.07 53.25
CA LEU A 862 -59.89 -12.38 53.85
C LEU A 862 -60.49 -12.45 55.26
N TYR A 863 -60.34 -11.40 56.05
CA TYR A 863 -60.93 -11.30 57.38
C TYR A 863 -62.46 -11.34 57.34
N GLN A 864 -63.08 -10.65 56.38
CA GLN A 864 -64.52 -10.70 56.17
C GLN A 864 -65.00 -12.11 55.77
N ALA A 865 -64.29 -12.79 54.86
CA ALA A 865 -64.57 -14.17 54.49
C ALA A 865 -64.52 -15.10 55.72
N LYS A 866 -63.55 -14.87 56.62
CA LYS A 866 -63.44 -15.62 57.88
C LYS A 866 -64.58 -15.34 58.87
N GLN A 867 -65.15 -14.13 58.88
CA GLN A 867 -66.31 -13.80 59.74
C GLN A 867 -67.63 -14.35 59.22
N GLN A 868 -67.79 -14.47 57.89
CA GLN A 868 -69.05 -14.91 57.25
C GLN A 868 -69.26 -16.44 57.26
N GLY A 869 -68.43 -17.17 58.01
CA GLY A 869 -68.56 -18.62 58.20
C GLY A 869 -67.40 -19.45 57.63
N GLN A 870 -66.39 -18.80 57.02
CA GLN A 870 -65.22 -19.42 56.39
C GLN A 870 -65.56 -20.33 55.19
N GLY A 871 -64.57 -20.63 54.34
CA GLY A 871 -64.74 -21.45 53.15
C GLY A 871 -65.41 -20.72 51.97
N CYS A 872 -65.24 -19.41 51.89
CA CYS A 872 -65.79 -18.51 50.87
C CYS A 872 -64.75 -17.54 50.30
#